data_AF-A0A510IXK1-F1
#
_entry.id   AF-A0A510IXK1-F1
#
_cell.length_a   1.000
_cell.length_b   1.000
_cell.length_c   1.000
_cell.angle_alpha   90.00
_cell.angle_beta   90.00
_cell.angle_gamma   90.00
#
_symmetry.space_group_name_H-M   'P 1'
#
loop_
_entity.id
_entity.type
_entity.pdbx_description
1 polymer ?
#
loop_
_entity_poly.entity_id
_entity_poly.type
_entity_poly.pdbx_seq_one_letter_code
_entity_poly.pdbx_strand_id
1 'polypeptide(L)'
;MKIKKIGACFALIFILIMPAYAHAGLWDRFTSWVVDTWDTVEERVEEVVEDIVTTVEDGVTAAIGFFVDTGEWIYDGLTTVIEGSLNFFYGVADGTVTALNYFGLDLDISDWFSTGAQNSEDHAQQWTLADYDTTSYPTYLEGFRNRQMAYMERYLDSAKSEPNNDHPVLRAYFDLPLDKEALSQSLTDLFTPGKHAYKNPDMRLIEYIRILAESDEYDEIILNEIIKLPYWQDEDTEGKRVYTSENHVLMWLSSGWLLSEMEGWNIGGGPEKLRERLVRYLRVKKQYGIYESTSNIYSPFSLTALLNLYDYAQDQEIKTLAGQVALILLNDIAMVTNDLGAAIAVDSRTYENVHQDLNFLNNKFTRYTALITGKGPQDFTGGNHMDIFAMTTLDVSSVAYNRLEKLSGEINISYSSGHPITEVDSVWAGLDLQDKLIFSQSAGAYAHPELLDEMLEYYLNPLAGLNFFLEDLIVESNLADDVVDMSGVLLTETSAPFTTSSIISEKTMDLYRHGNVQLSSYQDFHAGNAGWQQLPWIATTGTIPVYTRSGAEYGGWKAGGQEQMNTHLPYVRQNENVALVLYKPAMELRFMDGLNRATSFLPVDDFLTAPVNLHWPTEQFDEATSFQNWLFAREGDGYIAVYRHCLDTKTFMRNEEAIEIYSCNDDEQVWATVVGNTQTHDSFSNFIFTVSQSKIKSKWYWSWAENRHVWETTLEVDGKTLSYSWEANVDDLTDREMWELAGANNTSTIETASVNGYQVSGVTDAATNTGHTNCESSSDVLLHQNVSFNGVDPTILRMVEADNGECFLINVEDQSQDSELNHEGEQVDVIRFKNHRFVGGEADKAYDVNHEWTTIELDFSYYNPVVFASVIGIAGTDPVTTEIRNITSTSFDVRVAEFAWNDGNHTSETLHYVVMEAGTYTIANGLKLHVGAVALEDDLNGSPDFETVGVDLQDYLLISQVQGKDKNETLDTRIRNKKTGTFEISLMVQEANRNKGDNIQAIVGYMAVGKPAVKSLKVALKGAHGKYLGAEGNGGYGETANAKASAIGSYETIILTGNSIVQGCLISGDEVWLQSTEGYYYSAQQSGALDVDRTARYSWETFKLINHTDDTDCLQHGDEISLFNTQHGNYIVAEQDGRANANRKAVGSWEKFIVNDLSDN
;
A
#
# COMPACT_ATOMS: atom_id res chain seq x y z
N MET A 1 25.81 2.04 -37.70
CA MET A 1 25.22 3.39 -37.53
C MET A 1 24.16 3.41 -36.43
N LYS A 2 23.07 2.62 -36.51
CA LYS A 2 22.07 2.51 -35.42
C LYS A 2 22.68 2.10 -34.06
N ILE A 3 23.54 1.08 -34.03
CA ILE A 3 24.25 0.64 -32.81
C ILE A 3 25.16 1.74 -32.24
N LYS A 4 25.84 2.52 -33.09
CA LYS A 4 26.66 3.66 -32.64
C LYS A 4 25.82 4.81 -32.08
N LYS A 5 24.64 5.08 -32.65
CA LYS A 5 23.67 6.05 -32.10
C LYS A 5 23.15 5.62 -30.73
N ILE A 6 22.84 4.33 -30.58
CA ILE A 6 22.39 3.72 -29.33
C ILE A 6 23.49 3.83 -28.25
N GLY A 7 24.74 3.48 -28.59
CA GLY A 7 25.88 3.62 -27.65
C GLY A 7 26.15 5.06 -27.22
N ALA A 8 26.02 6.04 -28.13
CA ALA A 8 26.18 7.46 -27.79
C ALA A 8 25.04 7.99 -26.90
N CYS A 9 23.80 7.54 -27.10
CA CYS A 9 22.66 7.89 -26.25
C CYS A 9 22.81 7.31 -24.84
N PHE A 10 23.19 6.03 -24.73
CA PHE A 10 23.51 5.42 -23.44
C PHE A 10 24.62 6.19 -22.71
N ALA A 11 25.72 6.53 -23.40
CA ALA A 11 26.81 7.32 -22.81
C ALA A 11 26.37 8.71 -22.33
N LEU A 12 25.46 9.39 -23.05
CA LEU A 12 24.91 10.69 -22.64
C LEU A 12 24.02 10.57 -21.38
N ILE A 13 23.15 9.56 -21.34
CA ILE A 13 22.31 9.23 -20.18
C ILE A 13 23.20 8.93 -18.97
N PHE A 14 24.29 8.19 -19.17
CA PHE A 14 25.28 7.93 -18.13
C PHE A 14 25.92 9.24 -17.65
N ILE A 15 26.40 10.13 -18.52
CA ILE A 15 27.06 11.39 -18.12
C ILE A 15 26.13 12.32 -17.30
N LEU A 16 24.82 12.28 -17.54
CA LEU A 16 23.85 13.22 -16.95
C LEU A 16 23.13 12.68 -15.71
N ILE A 17 22.91 11.36 -15.58
CA ILE A 17 22.37 10.77 -14.33
C ILE A 17 23.51 10.55 -13.31
N MET A 18 24.76 10.35 -13.77
CA MET A 18 25.91 10.09 -12.90
C MET A 18 26.29 11.17 -11.89
N PRO A 19 26.07 12.48 -12.06
CA PRO A 19 26.27 13.48 -11.01
C PRO A 19 25.41 13.19 -9.76
N ALA A 20 24.21 12.65 -9.94
CA ALA A 20 23.39 12.14 -8.83
C ALA A 20 24.02 10.90 -8.16
N TYR A 21 24.70 10.04 -8.93
CA TYR A 21 25.43 8.85 -8.46
C TYR A 21 26.85 9.13 -7.92
N ALA A 22 27.51 10.21 -8.35
CA ALA A 22 28.91 10.52 -8.11
C ALA A 22 29.22 10.84 -6.64
N HIS A 23 28.18 11.17 -5.87
CA HIS A 23 28.24 11.33 -4.42
C HIS A 23 28.53 10.03 -3.65
N ALA A 24 28.54 8.85 -4.31
CA ALA A 24 28.82 7.54 -3.69
C ALA A 24 30.22 6.96 -4.01
N GLY A 25 31.16 7.77 -4.50
CA GLY A 25 32.56 7.33 -4.68
C GLY A 25 32.84 6.41 -5.87
N LEU A 26 31.87 6.26 -6.79
CA LEU A 26 31.85 5.33 -7.93
C LEU A 26 32.74 5.68 -9.14
N TRP A 27 33.30 6.89 -9.20
CA TRP A 27 34.07 7.35 -10.37
C TRP A 27 35.23 6.43 -10.81
N ASP A 28 35.94 5.80 -9.86
CA ASP A 28 37.09 4.93 -10.16
C ASP A 28 36.67 3.54 -10.69
N ARG A 29 35.53 3.02 -10.22
CA ARG A 29 34.96 1.76 -10.72
C ARG A 29 34.24 1.96 -12.05
N PHE A 30 33.65 3.14 -12.25
CA PHE A 30 33.00 3.53 -13.49
C PHE A 30 33.99 3.71 -14.64
N THR A 31 35.09 4.43 -14.44
CA THR A 31 36.13 4.55 -15.48
C THR A 31 36.73 3.20 -15.83
N SER A 32 36.96 2.33 -14.83
CA SER A 32 37.41 0.96 -15.07
C SER A 32 36.35 0.11 -15.78
N TRP A 33 35.07 0.23 -15.43
CA TRP A 33 33.96 -0.51 -16.05
C TRP A 33 33.62 -0.01 -17.46
N VAL A 34 33.67 1.30 -17.72
CA VAL A 34 33.47 1.87 -19.06
C VAL A 34 34.60 1.42 -19.97
N VAL A 35 35.85 1.46 -19.48
CA VAL A 35 37.00 0.93 -20.22
C VAL A 35 36.83 -0.57 -20.42
N ASP A 36 36.54 -1.37 -19.38
CA ASP A 36 36.37 -2.82 -19.52
C ASP A 36 35.17 -3.20 -20.41
N THR A 37 34.04 -2.50 -20.32
CA THR A 37 32.83 -2.76 -21.12
C THR A 37 33.01 -2.29 -22.55
N TRP A 38 33.67 -1.14 -22.76
CA TRP A 38 34.02 -0.66 -24.09
C TRP A 38 35.06 -1.56 -24.74
N ASP A 39 36.10 -1.97 -24.01
CA ASP A 39 37.10 -2.95 -24.45
C ASP A 39 36.43 -4.29 -24.77
N THR A 40 35.42 -4.72 -24.00
CA THR A 40 34.64 -5.95 -24.28
C THR A 40 33.74 -5.80 -25.52
N VAL A 41 33.14 -4.63 -25.72
CA VAL A 41 32.32 -4.32 -26.91
C VAL A 41 33.21 -4.17 -28.14
N GLU A 42 34.40 -3.58 -28.00
CA GLU A 42 35.39 -3.41 -29.05
C GLU A 42 36.03 -4.76 -29.40
N GLU A 43 36.41 -5.60 -28.43
CA GLU A 43 36.81 -7.01 -28.64
C GLU A 43 35.72 -7.82 -29.34
N ARG A 44 34.44 -7.66 -28.96
CA ARG A 44 33.33 -8.39 -29.59
C ARG A 44 32.99 -7.88 -30.98
N VAL A 45 33.12 -6.57 -31.23
CA VAL A 45 32.92 -5.98 -32.55
C VAL A 45 34.10 -6.32 -33.46
N GLU A 46 35.32 -6.37 -32.93
CA GLU A 46 36.51 -6.87 -33.64
C GLU A 46 36.41 -8.37 -33.91
N GLU A 47 35.98 -9.22 -32.96
CA GLU A 47 35.71 -10.66 -33.18
C GLU A 47 34.65 -10.88 -34.27
N VAL A 48 33.54 -10.13 -34.23
CA VAL A 48 32.47 -10.21 -35.25
C VAL A 48 32.92 -9.72 -36.62
N VAL A 49 33.84 -8.75 -36.67
CA VAL A 49 34.40 -8.24 -37.93
C VAL A 49 35.52 -9.15 -38.47
N GLU A 50 36.29 -9.82 -37.60
CA GLU A 50 37.37 -10.73 -37.99
C GLU A 50 36.83 -12.11 -38.45
N ASP A 51 35.76 -12.62 -37.83
CA ASP A 51 35.09 -13.87 -38.25
C ASP A 51 34.37 -13.76 -39.60
N ILE A 52 34.01 -12.55 -40.04
CA ILE A 52 33.39 -12.32 -41.35
C ILE A 52 34.44 -12.21 -42.47
N VAL A 53 35.71 -11.93 -42.16
CA VAL A 53 36.74 -11.61 -43.17
C VAL A 53 37.66 -12.79 -43.50
N THR A 54 37.68 -13.87 -42.73
CA THR A 54 38.46 -15.07 -43.09
C THR A 54 37.64 -16.35 -43.13
N THR A 55 37.43 -16.84 -44.36
CA THR A 55 37.12 -18.22 -44.77
C THR A 55 35.69 -18.48 -45.23
N VAL A 56 35.45 -18.04 -46.46
CA VAL A 56 34.60 -18.71 -47.45
C VAL A 56 35.08 -20.16 -47.66
N GLU A 57 34.10 -21.06 -47.78
CA GLU A 57 34.15 -22.47 -48.24
C GLU A 57 34.43 -23.57 -47.19
N ASP A 58 33.39 -24.42 -47.02
CA ASP A 58 33.35 -25.80 -46.51
C ASP A 58 33.05 -26.12 -45.02
N GLY A 59 32.82 -25.14 -44.15
CA GLY A 59 32.41 -25.38 -42.75
C GLY A 59 30.89 -25.37 -42.46
N VAL A 60 30.05 -25.08 -43.48
CA VAL A 60 28.65 -24.64 -43.29
C VAL A 60 27.69 -25.75 -42.86
N THR A 61 28.00 -27.04 -43.00
CA THR A 61 27.00 -28.10 -42.73
C THR A 61 27.10 -28.71 -41.32
N ALA A 62 28.17 -28.43 -40.55
CA ALA A 62 28.37 -29.07 -39.24
C ALA A 62 28.14 -28.13 -38.03
N ALA A 63 28.32 -26.81 -38.19
CA ALA A 63 28.10 -25.83 -37.11
C ALA A 63 26.65 -25.32 -37.04
N ILE A 64 25.89 -25.36 -38.15
CA ILE A 64 24.47 -25.00 -38.19
C ILE A 64 23.65 -25.89 -37.23
N GLY A 65 24.06 -27.13 -36.96
CA GLY A 65 23.32 -28.01 -36.05
C GLY A 65 23.48 -27.70 -34.56
N PHE A 66 24.47 -26.90 -34.14
CA PHE A 66 24.71 -26.60 -32.72
C PHE A 66 24.39 -25.14 -32.36
N PHE A 67 24.54 -24.22 -33.31
CA PHE A 67 24.16 -22.82 -33.14
C PHE A 67 22.67 -22.52 -33.40
N VAL A 68 21.94 -23.38 -34.13
CA VAL A 68 20.48 -23.22 -34.27
C VAL A 68 19.78 -23.49 -32.93
N ASP A 69 20.18 -24.50 -32.16
CA ASP A 69 19.48 -24.85 -30.91
C ASP A 69 19.88 -24.00 -29.69
N THR A 70 21.04 -23.33 -29.70
CA THR A 70 21.50 -22.50 -28.56
C THR A 70 21.49 -20.99 -28.86
N GLY A 71 21.51 -20.61 -30.14
CA GLY A 71 21.44 -19.22 -30.61
C GLY A 71 20.03 -18.69 -30.74
N GLU A 72 19.04 -19.52 -31.07
CA GLU A 72 17.63 -19.09 -31.14
C GLU A 72 17.08 -18.69 -29.76
N TRP A 73 17.54 -19.31 -28.67
CA TRP A 73 17.05 -18.99 -27.31
C TRP A 73 17.58 -17.65 -26.75
N ILE A 74 18.82 -17.28 -27.08
CA ILE A 74 19.43 -16.01 -26.62
C ILE A 74 19.11 -14.86 -27.59
N TYR A 75 19.01 -15.15 -28.90
CA TYR A 75 18.67 -14.15 -29.91
C TYR A 75 17.18 -13.75 -29.84
N ASP A 76 16.23 -14.68 -29.70
CA ASP A 76 14.79 -14.33 -29.55
C ASP A 76 14.52 -13.63 -28.22
N GLY A 77 15.20 -14.01 -27.13
CA GLY A 77 15.06 -13.34 -25.83
C GLY A 77 15.51 -11.88 -25.84
N LEU A 78 16.67 -11.58 -26.46
CA LEU A 78 17.17 -10.21 -26.57
C LEU A 78 16.50 -9.39 -27.68
N THR A 79 16.22 -9.95 -28.86
CA THR A 79 15.60 -9.18 -29.95
C THR A 79 14.12 -8.89 -29.72
N THR A 80 13.36 -9.76 -29.06
CA THR A 80 11.94 -9.48 -28.77
C THR A 80 11.78 -8.38 -27.72
N VAL A 81 12.65 -8.37 -26.69
CA VAL A 81 12.68 -7.32 -25.66
C VAL A 81 13.20 -6.00 -26.24
N ILE A 82 14.25 -6.04 -27.07
CA ILE A 82 14.84 -4.85 -27.68
C ILE A 82 13.95 -4.27 -28.79
N GLU A 83 13.31 -5.09 -29.65
CA GLU A 83 12.37 -4.62 -30.68
C GLU A 83 11.03 -4.15 -30.09
N GLY A 84 10.54 -4.80 -29.03
CA GLY A 84 9.35 -4.33 -28.28
C GLY A 84 9.60 -2.97 -27.62
N SER A 85 10.76 -2.81 -26.97
CA SER A 85 11.20 -1.54 -26.39
C SER A 85 11.47 -0.48 -27.46
N LEU A 86 12.12 -0.83 -28.57
CA LEU A 86 12.39 0.10 -29.68
C LEU A 86 11.12 0.58 -30.38
N ASN A 87 10.10 -0.27 -30.53
CA ASN A 87 8.81 0.14 -31.11
C ASN A 87 8.02 1.06 -30.17
N PHE A 88 8.17 0.90 -28.85
CA PHE A 88 7.66 1.85 -27.85
C PHE A 88 8.37 3.21 -27.98
N PHE A 89 9.72 3.23 -27.99
CA PHE A 89 10.52 4.46 -28.10
C PHE A 89 10.34 5.23 -29.42
N TYR A 90 10.26 4.54 -30.57
CA TYR A 90 10.01 5.21 -31.86
C TYR A 90 8.56 5.73 -32.00
N GLY A 91 7.60 5.15 -31.28
CA GLY A 91 6.21 5.65 -31.23
C GLY A 91 6.07 6.96 -30.45
N VAL A 92 6.86 7.16 -29.40
CA VAL A 92 6.88 8.40 -28.61
C VAL A 92 7.56 9.56 -29.37
N ALA A 93 8.64 9.29 -30.11
CA ALA A 93 9.43 10.30 -30.82
C ALA A 93 8.75 10.95 -32.05
N ASP A 94 7.80 10.26 -32.71
CA ASP A 94 7.12 10.77 -33.92
C ASP A 94 5.84 11.57 -33.63
N GLY A 95 5.57 11.93 -32.36
CA GLY A 95 4.35 12.66 -31.96
C GLY A 95 3.05 11.95 -32.32
N THR A 96 3.13 10.65 -32.65
CA THR A 96 2.00 9.82 -33.03
C THR A 96 1.88 8.69 -32.02
N VAL A 97 0.86 8.81 -31.18
CA VAL A 97 0.32 7.74 -30.32
C VAL A 97 0.07 6.50 -31.18
N THR A 98 1.09 5.62 -31.32
CA THR A 98 0.99 4.50 -32.26
C THR A 98 1.62 3.18 -31.80
N ALA A 99 1.99 3.04 -30.52
CA ALA A 99 2.24 1.72 -29.95
C ALA A 99 0.97 1.06 -29.37
N LEU A 100 -0.03 1.85 -28.95
CA LEU A 100 -1.28 1.36 -28.35
C LEU A 100 -2.43 1.12 -29.36
N ASN A 101 -2.26 1.51 -30.63
CA ASN A 101 -3.25 1.26 -31.68
C ASN A 101 -3.33 -0.22 -32.14
N TYR A 102 -2.46 -1.10 -31.63
CA TYR A 102 -2.58 -2.55 -31.85
C TYR A 102 -3.70 -3.19 -31.00
N PHE A 103 -4.13 -2.52 -29.92
CA PHE A 103 -5.22 -2.94 -29.02
C PHE A 103 -6.49 -2.07 -29.09
N GLY A 104 -6.50 -0.99 -29.89
CA GLY A 104 -7.69 -0.18 -30.15
C GLY A 104 -8.14 0.72 -28.99
N LEU A 105 -7.22 1.11 -28.10
CA LEU A 105 -7.48 2.04 -27.00
C LEU A 105 -6.82 3.39 -27.30
N ASP A 106 -7.63 4.45 -27.46
CA ASP A 106 -7.18 5.85 -27.45
C ASP A 106 -6.89 6.24 -26.00
N LEU A 107 -5.62 6.24 -25.60
CA LEU A 107 -5.18 6.66 -24.25
C LEU A 107 -4.25 7.88 -24.36
N ASP A 108 -4.57 8.90 -23.56
CA ASP A 108 -3.73 10.07 -23.34
C ASP A 108 -2.75 9.75 -22.20
N ILE A 109 -1.48 9.58 -22.53
CA ILE A 109 -0.42 9.21 -21.59
C ILE A 109 0.25 10.43 -20.92
N SER A 110 -0.20 11.66 -21.21
CA SER A 110 0.33 12.85 -20.54
C SER A 110 0.04 12.85 -19.03
N ASP A 111 -1.03 12.17 -18.61
CA ASP A 111 -1.39 11.93 -17.20
C ASP A 111 -0.54 10.84 -16.54
N TRP A 112 0.16 9.99 -17.31
CA TRP A 112 1.00 8.90 -16.77
C TRP A 112 2.27 9.39 -16.10
N PHE A 113 2.71 10.59 -16.47
CA PHE A 113 3.98 11.17 -16.04
C PHE A 113 3.79 12.38 -15.12
N SER A 114 2.58 12.60 -14.62
CA SER A 114 2.36 13.55 -13.54
C SER A 114 2.94 12.93 -12.26
N THR A 115 4.04 13.50 -11.77
CA THR A 115 4.39 13.38 -10.36
C THR A 115 3.11 13.72 -9.60
N GLY A 116 2.53 12.74 -8.90
CA GLY A 116 1.24 12.89 -8.25
C GLY A 116 1.14 14.27 -7.60
N ALA A 117 0.02 14.96 -7.81
CA ALA A 117 -0.15 16.35 -7.39
C ALA A 117 0.43 16.54 -5.99
N GLN A 118 1.45 17.41 -5.86
CA GLN A 118 1.91 17.84 -4.55
C GLN A 118 0.68 18.36 -3.82
N ASN A 119 0.30 17.69 -2.73
CA ASN A 119 -0.74 18.16 -1.82
C ASN A 119 -0.21 19.40 -1.09
N SER A 120 -0.11 20.51 -1.82
CA SER A 120 -0.03 21.87 -1.31
C SER A 120 -1.35 22.33 -0.68
N GLU A 121 -2.37 21.47 -0.68
CA GLU A 121 -3.71 21.76 -0.15
C GLU A 121 -3.77 21.85 1.37
N ASP A 122 -2.84 21.24 2.10
CA ASP A 122 -2.78 21.35 3.56
C ASP A 122 -1.91 22.53 3.98
N HIS A 123 -2.38 23.77 3.72
CA HIS A 123 -2.09 25.05 4.41
C HIS A 123 -0.75 25.23 5.17
N ALA A 124 0.35 24.61 4.75
CA ALA A 124 1.61 24.62 5.47
C ALA A 124 2.16 26.04 5.38
N GLN A 125 2.22 26.72 6.53
CA GLN A 125 2.87 28.01 6.59
C GLN A 125 4.36 27.77 6.45
N GLN A 126 5.00 28.46 5.49
CA GLN A 126 6.45 28.49 5.42
C GLN A 126 6.96 29.01 6.76
N TRP A 127 7.60 28.15 7.53
CA TRP A 127 8.07 28.51 8.86
C TRP A 127 9.39 29.24 8.69
N THR A 128 9.33 30.56 8.80
CA THR A 128 10.47 31.44 8.57
C THR A 128 11.09 31.88 9.90
N LEU A 129 12.22 32.57 9.81
CA LEU A 129 12.80 33.25 10.99
C LEU A 129 11.81 34.22 11.67
N ALA A 130 10.77 34.71 10.97
CA ALA A 130 9.74 35.55 11.57
C ALA A 130 8.84 34.81 12.57
N ASP A 131 8.77 33.48 12.45
CA ASP A 131 7.97 32.62 13.32
C ASP A 131 8.73 32.21 14.58
N TYR A 132 10.06 32.40 14.61
CA TYR A 132 10.86 32.22 15.82
C TYR A 132 11.04 33.54 16.57
N ASP A 133 11.03 33.47 17.91
CA ASP A 133 11.52 34.60 18.68
C ASP A 133 13.03 34.70 18.46
N THR A 134 13.49 35.90 18.10
CA THR A 134 14.90 36.23 17.84
C THR A 134 15.47 37.20 18.86
N THR A 135 14.69 37.54 19.90
CA THR A 135 15.15 38.41 20.98
C THR A 135 16.12 37.68 21.91
N SER A 136 17.05 38.45 22.47
CA SER A 136 17.99 37.95 23.47
C SER A 136 17.31 37.86 24.83
N TYR A 137 17.45 36.72 25.51
CA TYR A 137 16.90 36.48 26.83
C TYR A 137 18.03 36.26 27.85
N PRO A 138 18.31 37.25 28.72
CA PRO A 138 19.46 37.21 29.63
C PRO A 138 19.56 35.96 30.50
N THR A 139 18.43 35.47 31.03
CA THR A 139 18.41 34.27 31.90
C THR A 139 18.83 33.01 31.16
N TYR A 140 18.30 32.77 29.95
CA TYR A 140 18.68 31.61 29.15
C TYR A 140 20.10 31.75 28.60
N LEU A 141 20.51 32.98 28.26
CA LEU A 141 21.89 33.27 27.86
C LEU A 141 22.87 32.92 28.99
N GLU A 142 22.61 33.37 30.22
CA GLU A 142 23.43 33.02 31.39
C GLU A 142 23.48 31.51 31.62
N GLY A 143 22.34 30.82 31.52
CA GLY A 143 22.28 29.37 31.62
C GLY A 143 23.12 28.66 30.56
N PHE A 144 23.04 29.09 29.30
CA PHE A 144 23.87 28.58 28.21
C PHE A 144 25.35 28.82 28.48
N ARG A 145 25.76 30.05 28.84
CA ARG A 145 27.16 30.39 29.12
C ARG A 145 27.74 29.58 30.27
N ASN A 146 26.96 29.31 31.32
CA ASN A 146 27.40 28.45 32.43
C ASN A 146 27.66 27.01 31.97
N ARG A 147 26.78 26.45 31.13
CA ARG A 147 26.98 25.09 30.55
C ARG A 147 28.15 25.06 29.56
N GLN A 148 28.31 26.11 28.76
CA GLN A 148 29.43 26.31 27.84
C GLN A 148 30.77 26.25 28.59
N MET A 149 30.91 27.01 29.67
CA MET A 149 32.11 26.98 30.52
C MET A 149 32.34 25.60 31.14
N ALA A 150 31.30 24.97 31.69
CA ALA A 150 31.40 23.64 32.30
C ALA A 150 31.78 22.54 31.29
N TYR A 151 31.35 22.66 30.02
CA TYR A 151 31.81 21.77 28.95
C TYR A 151 33.31 21.96 28.67
N MET A 152 33.75 23.21 28.45
CA MET A 152 35.15 23.51 28.16
C MET A 152 36.08 23.10 29.32
N GLU A 153 35.70 23.34 30.58
CA GLU A 153 36.49 22.96 31.75
C GLU A 153 36.70 21.45 31.87
N ARG A 154 35.66 20.63 31.62
CA ARG A 154 35.76 19.16 31.65
C ARG A 154 36.79 18.64 30.65
N TYR A 155 36.79 19.20 29.45
CA TYR A 155 37.67 18.79 28.36
C TYR A 155 39.09 19.35 28.46
N LEU A 156 39.23 20.55 29.03
CA LEU A 156 40.52 21.15 29.36
C LEU A 156 41.35 20.25 30.30
N ASP A 157 40.72 19.58 31.26
CA ASP A 157 41.41 18.68 32.18
C ASP A 157 41.90 17.39 31.51
N SER A 158 41.19 16.86 30.51
CA SER A 158 41.67 15.75 29.67
C SER A 158 42.74 16.16 28.65
N ALA A 159 42.73 17.41 28.17
CA ALA A 159 43.67 17.91 27.18
C ALA A 159 45.07 18.23 27.75
N LYS A 160 45.25 18.30 29.07
CA LYS A 160 46.55 18.64 29.70
C LYS A 160 47.59 17.50 29.68
N SER A 161 47.23 16.26 29.35
CA SER A 161 48.17 15.12 29.32
C SER A 161 48.87 14.99 27.97
N GLU A 162 50.12 15.47 27.88
CA GLU A 162 51.02 15.41 26.71
C GLU A 162 50.47 16.05 25.40
N PRO A 163 51.34 16.45 24.46
CA PRO A 163 50.88 16.91 23.14
C PRO A 163 50.19 15.78 22.39
N ASN A 164 48.94 16.01 21.97
CA ASN A 164 48.16 15.16 21.07
C ASN A 164 47.19 16.06 20.27
N ASN A 165 46.41 15.46 19.36
CA ASN A 165 45.44 16.18 18.54
C ASN A 165 43.98 15.84 18.90
N ASP A 166 43.73 15.42 20.15
CA ASP A 166 42.36 15.31 20.66
C ASP A 166 41.83 16.71 20.94
N HIS A 167 40.63 17.05 20.47
CA HIS A 167 40.02 18.39 20.62
C HIS A 167 40.94 19.54 20.15
N PRO A 168 41.49 19.50 18.92
CA PRO A 168 42.58 20.38 18.48
C PRO A 168 42.18 21.86 18.46
N VAL A 169 40.91 22.17 18.27
CA VAL A 169 40.37 23.53 18.30
C VAL A 169 40.34 24.12 19.71
N LEU A 170 39.96 23.35 20.75
CA LEU A 170 40.03 23.81 22.15
C LEU A 170 41.49 24.00 22.57
N ARG A 171 42.38 23.10 22.12
CA ARG A 171 43.81 23.22 22.42
C ARG A 171 44.37 24.51 21.84
N ALA A 172 44.06 24.83 20.58
CA ALA A 172 44.44 26.10 19.97
C ALA A 172 43.86 27.31 20.75
N TYR A 173 42.57 27.28 21.10
CA TYR A 173 41.90 28.34 21.87
C TYR A 173 42.53 28.60 23.25
N PHE A 174 43.02 27.56 23.93
CA PHE A 174 43.63 27.65 25.26
C PHE A 174 45.16 27.70 25.26
N ASP A 175 45.80 27.94 24.10
CA ASP A 175 47.26 27.93 23.93
C ASP A 175 47.94 26.63 24.43
N LEU A 176 47.29 25.49 24.22
CA LEU A 176 47.84 24.15 24.50
C LEU A 176 48.51 23.57 23.25
N PRO A 177 49.66 22.87 23.37
CA PRO A 177 50.42 22.40 22.22
C PRO A 177 49.68 21.28 21.47
N LEU A 178 49.64 21.35 20.14
CA LEU A 178 49.22 20.27 19.24
C LEU A 178 50.40 19.38 18.85
N ASP A 179 50.13 18.12 18.54
CA ASP A 179 51.09 17.24 17.88
C ASP A 179 51.25 17.66 16.41
N LYS A 180 52.37 18.34 16.13
CA LYS A 180 52.72 18.87 14.80
C LYS A 180 52.93 17.77 13.75
N GLU A 181 53.41 16.60 14.14
CA GLU A 181 53.63 15.47 13.21
C GLU A 181 52.29 14.86 12.80
N ALA A 182 51.42 14.59 13.78
CA ALA A 182 50.06 14.11 13.51
C ALA A 182 49.23 15.14 12.72
N LEU A 183 49.41 16.44 12.96
CA LEU A 183 48.76 17.51 12.20
C LEU A 183 49.23 17.52 10.74
N SER A 184 50.54 17.42 10.50
CA SER A 184 51.11 17.33 9.14
C SER A 184 50.62 16.10 8.39
N GLN A 185 50.47 14.97 9.08
CA GLN A 185 49.92 13.75 8.49
C GLN A 185 48.44 13.92 8.11
N SER A 186 47.64 14.56 8.96
CA SER A 186 46.22 14.83 8.68
C SER A 186 46.04 15.80 7.49
N LEU A 187 46.96 16.75 7.31
CA LEU A 187 47.00 17.63 6.13
C LEU A 187 47.40 16.85 4.85
N THR A 188 48.31 15.88 4.96
CA THR A 188 48.70 15.01 3.84
C THR A 188 47.53 14.15 3.36
N ASP A 189 46.66 13.71 4.27
CA ASP A 189 45.47 12.92 3.94
C ASP A 189 44.48 13.69 3.05
N LEU A 190 44.48 15.04 3.05
CA LEU A 190 43.69 15.88 2.13
C LEU A 190 44.07 15.68 0.65
N PHE A 191 45.26 15.15 0.38
CA PHE A 191 45.81 15.00 -0.97
C PHE A 191 46.08 13.53 -1.34
N THR A 192 45.72 12.58 -0.48
CA THR A 192 46.02 11.15 -0.66
C THR A 192 44.82 10.38 -1.24
N PRO A 193 44.86 9.93 -2.52
CA PRO A 193 43.77 9.16 -3.12
C PRO A 193 43.38 7.93 -2.28
N GLY A 194 42.08 7.63 -2.23
CA GLY A 194 41.53 6.54 -1.41
C GLY A 194 41.26 6.91 0.05
N LYS A 195 41.71 8.07 0.54
CA LYS A 195 41.26 8.63 1.83
C LYS A 195 39.94 9.40 1.66
N HIS A 196 39.07 9.36 2.66
CA HIS A 196 37.82 10.14 2.66
C HIS A 196 38.09 11.65 2.51
N ALA A 197 39.12 12.15 3.21
CA ALA A 197 39.55 13.55 3.18
C ALA A 197 40.07 14.01 1.81
N TYR A 198 40.40 13.09 0.89
CA TYR A 198 40.74 13.43 -0.49
C TYR A 198 39.51 13.82 -1.31
N LYS A 199 38.36 13.17 -1.13
CA LYS A 199 37.14 13.57 -1.86
C LYS A 199 36.47 14.79 -1.21
N ASN A 200 36.52 14.84 0.12
CA ASN A 200 35.81 15.81 0.96
C ASN A 200 36.78 16.59 1.89
N PRO A 201 37.77 17.34 1.36
CA PRO A 201 38.78 18.03 2.18
C PRO A 201 38.19 19.18 3.01
N ASP A 202 37.10 19.78 2.54
CA ASP A 202 36.39 20.89 3.16
C ASP A 202 35.82 20.55 4.55
N MET A 203 35.39 19.31 4.76
CA MET A 203 34.95 18.80 6.07
C MET A 203 36.03 18.90 7.16
N ARG A 204 37.32 18.84 6.79
CA ARG A 204 38.46 19.08 7.69
C ARG A 204 38.95 20.51 7.65
N LEU A 205 38.84 21.15 6.49
CA LEU A 205 39.24 22.53 6.28
C LEU A 205 38.57 23.47 7.28
N ILE A 206 37.27 23.33 7.52
CA ILE A 206 36.54 24.17 8.49
C ILE A 206 37.08 24.06 9.93
N GLU A 207 37.67 22.92 10.31
CA GLU A 207 38.35 22.75 11.60
C GLU A 207 39.70 23.48 11.60
N TYR A 208 40.47 23.38 10.51
CA TYR A 208 41.75 24.09 10.37
C TYR A 208 41.58 25.61 10.31
N ILE A 209 40.53 26.11 9.63
CA ILE A 209 40.20 27.54 9.64
C ILE A 209 39.94 28.02 11.07
N ARG A 210 39.28 27.21 11.91
CA ARG A 210 39.10 27.54 13.32
C ARG A 210 40.47 27.64 14.02
N ILE A 211 41.35 26.64 13.85
CA ILE A 211 42.69 26.65 14.48
C ILE A 211 43.47 27.91 14.10
N LEU A 212 43.50 28.27 12.81
CA LEU A 212 44.16 29.49 12.31
C LEU A 212 43.58 30.77 12.94
N ALA A 213 42.27 30.80 13.20
CA ALA A 213 41.62 31.95 13.83
C ALA A 213 41.91 32.05 15.34
N GLU A 214 42.16 30.91 16.01
CA GLU A 214 42.46 30.89 17.45
C GLU A 214 43.96 31.07 17.75
N SER A 215 44.88 30.60 16.89
CA SER A 215 46.32 30.58 17.15
C SER A 215 47.17 30.67 15.89
N ASP A 216 48.20 31.51 15.92
CA ASP A 216 49.17 31.71 14.83
C ASP A 216 50.32 30.67 14.85
N GLU A 217 50.40 29.80 15.87
CA GLU A 217 51.53 28.87 16.07
C GLU A 217 51.64 27.82 14.95
N TYR A 218 50.52 27.51 14.29
CA TYR A 218 50.40 26.43 13.30
C TYR A 218 50.19 26.94 11.87
N ASP A 219 50.19 28.26 11.67
CA ASP A 219 49.95 28.90 10.37
C ASP A 219 50.88 28.38 9.28
N GLU A 220 52.19 28.31 9.58
CA GLU A 220 53.18 27.82 8.61
C GLU A 220 52.91 26.37 8.19
N ILE A 221 52.41 25.51 9.07
CA ILE A 221 52.11 24.10 8.74
C ILE A 221 50.81 24.01 7.94
N ILE A 222 49.77 24.72 8.37
CA ILE A 222 48.43 24.62 7.79
C ILE A 222 48.37 25.36 6.44
N LEU A 223 48.73 26.66 6.41
CA LEU A 223 48.59 27.52 5.23
C LEU A 223 49.41 27.01 4.04
N ASN A 224 50.62 26.51 4.29
CA ASN A 224 51.49 25.95 3.24
C ASN A 224 50.87 24.75 2.52
N GLU A 225 49.98 24.00 3.18
CA GLU A 225 49.32 22.83 2.60
C GLU A 225 47.96 23.21 2.00
N ILE A 226 47.11 23.91 2.73
CA ILE A 226 45.73 24.18 2.28
C ILE A 226 45.67 25.19 1.12
N ILE A 227 46.71 25.99 0.87
CA ILE A 227 46.76 26.87 -0.31
C ILE A 227 46.76 26.09 -1.64
N LYS A 228 47.15 24.81 -1.60
CA LYS A 228 47.18 23.92 -2.76
C LYS A 228 45.79 23.36 -3.09
N LEU A 229 44.79 23.56 -2.22
CA LEU A 229 43.44 23.10 -2.46
C LEU A 229 42.75 23.96 -3.53
N PRO A 230 41.93 23.34 -4.39
CA PRO A 230 41.02 24.09 -5.24
C PRO A 230 39.78 24.50 -4.42
N TYR A 231 39.53 25.81 -4.32
CA TYR A 231 38.47 26.37 -3.45
C TYR A 231 37.13 26.58 -4.15
N TRP A 232 37.05 26.34 -5.44
CA TRP A 232 35.81 26.37 -6.19
C TRP A 232 35.93 25.42 -7.38
N GLN A 233 34.79 24.96 -7.90
CA GLN A 233 34.75 24.10 -9.06
C GLN A 233 35.25 24.86 -10.31
N ASP A 234 36.11 24.20 -11.07
CA ASP A 234 36.58 24.60 -12.39
C ASP A 234 36.81 23.34 -13.24
N GLU A 235 37.15 23.53 -14.52
CA GLU A 235 37.35 22.44 -15.49
C GLU A 235 38.39 21.39 -15.01
N ASP A 236 39.41 21.82 -14.26
CA ASP A 236 40.51 20.96 -13.80
C ASP A 236 40.19 20.18 -12.51
N THR A 237 39.10 20.53 -11.81
CA THR A 237 38.80 20.05 -10.44
C THR A 237 37.45 19.37 -10.29
N GLU A 238 36.57 19.47 -11.30
CA GLU A 238 35.23 18.89 -11.37
C GLU A 238 35.18 17.38 -11.06
N GLY A 239 36.19 16.61 -11.47
CA GLY A 239 36.27 15.17 -11.17
C GLY A 239 37.04 14.80 -9.90
N LYS A 240 37.57 15.77 -9.15
CA LYS A 240 38.54 15.52 -8.07
C LYS A 240 37.96 15.71 -6.67
N ARG A 241 37.05 16.67 -6.49
CA ARG A 241 36.50 17.07 -5.18
C ARG A 241 34.99 17.17 -5.26
N VAL A 242 34.32 17.08 -4.12
CA VAL A 242 32.90 17.35 -4.00
C VAL A 242 32.70 18.83 -3.66
N TYR A 243 32.08 19.58 -4.57
CA TYR A 243 31.68 20.97 -4.36
C TYR A 243 30.16 21.13 -4.24
N THR A 244 29.44 20.09 -4.66
CA THR A 244 27.99 20.03 -4.79
C THR A 244 27.37 19.42 -3.52
N SER A 245 26.06 19.61 -3.29
CA SER A 245 25.34 19.50 -1.99
C SER A 245 25.47 20.71 -1.06
N GLU A 246 24.46 20.93 -0.22
CA GLU A 246 24.32 22.14 0.60
C GLU A 246 25.45 22.33 1.61
N ASN A 247 25.83 21.27 2.32
CA ASN A 247 26.93 21.34 3.29
C ASN A 247 28.26 21.73 2.62
N HIS A 248 28.59 21.12 1.48
CA HIS A 248 29.84 21.39 0.74
C HIS A 248 29.90 22.83 0.23
N VAL A 249 28.82 23.33 -0.41
CA VAL A 249 28.77 24.72 -0.88
C VAL A 249 29.02 25.70 0.27
N LEU A 250 28.38 25.47 1.43
CA LEU A 250 28.54 26.31 2.59
C LEU A 250 29.95 26.25 3.20
N MET A 251 30.56 25.07 3.30
CA MET A 251 31.91 24.88 3.84
C MET A 251 32.99 25.51 2.94
N TRP A 252 32.88 25.35 1.61
CA TRP A 252 33.79 25.94 0.65
C TRP A 252 33.71 27.47 0.65
N LEU A 253 32.51 28.04 0.57
CA LEU A 253 32.31 29.48 0.59
C LEU A 253 32.74 30.11 1.93
N SER A 254 32.44 29.44 3.05
CA SER A 254 32.86 29.88 4.39
C SER A 254 34.38 29.93 4.52
N SER A 255 35.06 28.82 4.19
CA SER A 255 36.51 28.71 4.30
C SER A 255 37.23 29.65 3.34
N GLY A 256 36.77 29.73 2.09
CA GLY A 256 37.34 30.61 1.07
C GLY A 256 37.22 32.08 1.43
N TRP A 257 36.06 32.51 1.96
CA TRP A 257 35.86 33.89 2.41
C TRP A 257 36.79 34.26 3.57
N LEU A 258 36.85 33.42 4.61
CA LEU A 258 37.68 33.68 5.79
C LEU A 258 39.18 33.74 5.45
N LEU A 259 39.68 32.85 4.59
CA LEU A 259 41.07 32.93 4.12
C LEU A 259 41.34 34.17 3.27
N SER A 260 40.35 34.64 2.51
CA SER A 260 40.48 35.90 1.77
C SER A 260 40.59 37.10 2.71
N GLU A 261 39.82 37.13 3.80
CA GLU A 261 39.90 38.21 4.81
C GLU A 261 41.14 38.11 5.72
N MET A 262 41.48 36.91 6.20
CA MET A 262 42.57 36.67 7.14
C MET A 262 43.94 36.80 6.45
N GLU A 263 44.12 36.15 5.30
CA GLU A 263 45.41 36.00 4.64
C GLU A 263 45.55 36.84 3.35
N GLY A 264 44.48 37.52 2.93
CA GLY A 264 44.47 38.27 1.67
C GLY A 264 44.54 37.38 0.43
N TRP A 265 44.11 36.12 0.54
CA TRP A 265 44.19 35.16 -0.57
C TRP A 265 43.21 35.49 -1.69
N ASN A 266 43.68 35.33 -2.93
CA ASN A 266 42.90 35.50 -4.15
C ASN A 266 42.52 34.13 -4.73
N ILE A 267 41.57 33.45 -4.09
CA ILE A 267 41.12 32.09 -4.38
C ILE A 267 39.64 32.08 -4.79
N GLY A 268 39.16 31.00 -5.42
CA GLY A 268 37.73 30.83 -5.73
C GLY A 268 37.11 31.94 -6.57
N GLY A 269 37.85 32.52 -7.52
CA GLY A 269 37.42 33.66 -8.33
C GLY A 269 37.74 35.04 -7.73
N GLY A 270 38.30 35.08 -6.52
CA GLY A 270 38.70 36.29 -5.82
C GLY A 270 37.66 36.84 -4.85
N PRO A 271 38.03 37.83 -4.01
CA PRO A 271 37.21 38.30 -2.89
C PRO A 271 35.83 38.83 -3.32
N GLU A 272 35.74 39.54 -4.46
CA GLU A 272 34.46 40.07 -4.96
C GLU A 272 33.47 38.95 -5.30
N LYS A 273 33.96 37.90 -5.99
CA LYS A 273 33.14 36.76 -6.43
C LYS A 273 32.76 35.85 -5.26
N LEU A 274 33.69 35.60 -4.33
CA LEU A 274 33.39 34.87 -3.09
C LEU A 274 32.32 35.58 -2.26
N ARG A 275 32.41 36.91 -2.14
CA ARG A 275 31.40 37.71 -1.42
C ARG A 275 30.04 37.62 -2.09
N GLU A 276 29.98 37.77 -3.41
CA GLU A 276 28.75 37.67 -4.20
C GLU A 276 28.04 36.33 -3.94
N ARG A 277 28.78 35.23 -4.11
CA ARG A 277 28.30 33.85 -3.90
C ARG A 277 27.80 33.65 -2.47
N LEU A 278 28.64 33.96 -1.47
CA LEU A 278 28.32 33.71 -0.06
C LEU A 278 27.12 34.53 0.43
N VAL A 279 27.08 35.83 0.11
CA VAL A 279 25.94 36.69 0.49
C VAL A 279 24.65 36.23 -0.19
N ARG A 280 24.71 35.85 -1.48
CA ARG A 280 23.54 35.33 -2.20
C ARG A 280 23.05 34.03 -1.58
N TYR A 281 23.97 33.10 -1.30
CA TYR A 281 23.66 31.80 -0.70
C TYR A 281 23.03 31.96 0.69
N LEU A 282 23.65 32.73 1.59
CA LEU A 282 23.12 32.95 2.95
C LEU A 282 21.77 33.66 2.96
N ARG A 283 21.49 34.56 2.02
CA ARG A 283 20.16 35.19 1.89
C ARG A 283 19.09 34.18 1.51
N VAL A 284 19.40 33.25 0.60
CA VAL A 284 18.47 32.16 0.25
C VAL A 284 18.24 31.24 1.44
N LYS A 285 19.29 30.82 2.16
CA LYS A 285 19.14 30.00 3.38
C LYS A 285 18.37 30.70 4.49
N LYS A 286 18.53 32.02 4.62
CA LYS A 286 17.73 32.81 5.55
C LYS A 286 16.24 32.85 5.18
N GLN A 287 15.94 32.88 3.88
CA GLN A 287 14.57 32.99 3.39
C GLN A 287 13.85 31.65 3.36
N TYR A 288 14.54 30.58 2.94
CA TYR A 288 13.94 29.28 2.64
C TYR A 288 14.39 28.16 3.58
N GLY A 289 15.28 28.42 4.53
CA GLY A 289 15.81 27.40 5.44
C GLY A 289 16.96 26.58 4.84
N ILE A 290 17.33 25.52 5.55
CA ILE A 290 18.37 24.55 5.20
C ILE A 290 17.70 23.33 4.57
N TYR A 291 18.15 22.92 3.37
CA TYR A 291 17.56 21.85 2.56
C TYR A 291 17.88 20.45 3.11
N GLU A 292 19.08 20.27 3.65
CA GLU A 292 19.50 19.13 4.48
C GLU A 292 18.90 19.24 5.90
N SER A 293 17.61 19.62 5.94
CA SER A 293 16.82 19.82 7.15
C SER A 293 16.94 18.62 8.06
N THR A 294 17.16 18.88 9.35
CA THR A 294 17.27 17.86 10.40
C THR A 294 18.31 16.77 10.13
N SER A 295 19.30 17.04 9.26
CA SER A 295 20.41 16.11 8.99
C SER A 295 21.33 15.93 10.18
N ASN A 296 21.23 14.82 10.87
CA ASN A 296 22.10 14.54 12.01
C ASN A 296 23.56 14.22 11.60
N ILE A 297 23.76 13.90 10.32
CA ILE A 297 25.08 13.69 9.75
C ILE A 297 25.74 15.02 9.38
N TYR A 298 25.05 15.84 8.58
CA TYR A 298 25.66 16.98 7.89
C TYR A 298 25.49 18.31 8.62
N SER A 299 24.44 18.47 9.43
CA SER A 299 24.21 19.72 10.18
C SER A 299 25.37 20.16 11.07
N PRO A 300 26.14 19.28 11.77
CA PRO A 300 27.33 19.69 12.51
C PRO A 300 28.37 20.43 11.65
N PHE A 301 28.55 20.02 10.39
CA PHE A 301 29.48 20.64 9.45
C PHE A 301 28.95 22.01 8.98
N SER A 302 27.69 22.05 8.54
CA SER A 302 27.03 23.29 8.11
C SER A 302 26.99 24.33 9.23
N LEU A 303 26.66 23.91 10.45
CA LEU A 303 26.68 24.78 11.63
C LEU A 303 28.10 25.29 11.91
N THR A 304 29.12 24.42 11.87
CA THR A 304 30.52 24.84 12.06
C THR A 304 30.93 25.92 11.04
N ALA A 305 30.60 25.75 9.77
CA ALA A 305 30.89 26.72 8.72
C ALA A 305 30.22 28.09 8.98
N LEU A 306 28.97 28.10 9.48
CA LEU A 306 28.25 29.32 9.84
C LEU A 306 28.83 29.99 11.08
N LEU A 307 29.22 29.21 12.10
CA LEU A 307 29.79 29.75 13.33
C LEU A 307 31.18 30.36 13.09
N ASN A 308 31.99 29.77 12.21
CA ASN A 308 33.27 30.35 11.81
C ASN A 308 33.06 31.72 11.14
N LEU A 309 32.09 31.85 10.23
CA LEU A 309 31.72 33.13 9.63
C LEU A 309 31.19 34.13 10.68
N TYR A 310 30.32 33.67 11.58
CA TYR A 310 29.76 34.53 12.62
C TYR A 310 30.82 35.06 13.58
N ASP A 311 31.74 34.20 14.01
CA ASP A 311 32.76 34.59 14.98
C ASP A 311 33.86 35.46 14.32
N TYR A 312 34.31 35.11 13.10
CA TYR A 312 35.55 35.66 12.52
C TYR A 312 35.40 36.54 11.28
N ALA A 313 34.27 36.54 10.57
CA ALA A 313 34.14 37.39 9.38
C ALA A 313 34.20 38.88 9.78
N GLN A 314 34.99 39.66 9.03
CA GLN A 314 35.09 41.11 9.21
C GLN A 314 33.96 41.85 8.50
N ASP A 315 33.45 41.29 7.39
CA ASP A 315 32.23 41.78 6.74
C ASP A 315 30.99 41.60 7.63
N GLN A 316 30.45 42.74 8.04
CA GLN A 316 29.34 42.80 8.99
C GLN A 316 28.04 42.20 8.43
N GLU A 317 27.82 42.25 7.11
CA GLU A 317 26.64 41.66 6.47
C GLU A 317 26.74 40.13 6.49
N ILE A 318 27.88 39.57 6.10
CA ILE A 318 28.13 38.13 6.14
C ILE A 318 28.01 37.61 7.57
N LYS A 319 28.66 38.28 8.54
CA LYS A 319 28.55 37.95 9.96
C LYS A 319 27.10 37.89 10.43
N THR A 320 26.30 38.90 10.09
CA THR A 320 24.89 38.99 10.48
C THR A 320 24.04 37.89 9.83
N LEU A 321 24.22 37.66 8.53
CA LEU A 321 23.50 36.63 7.79
C LEU A 321 23.86 35.23 8.30
N ALA A 322 25.14 34.93 8.51
CA ALA A 322 25.60 33.64 9.03
C ALA A 322 25.00 33.35 10.42
N GLY A 323 24.99 34.34 11.31
CA GLY A 323 24.34 34.21 12.62
C GLY A 323 22.84 33.95 12.53
N GLN A 324 22.14 34.63 11.61
CA GLN A 324 20.70 34.41 11.38
C GLN A 324 20.42 33.00 10.86
N VAL A 325 21.19 32.53 9.87
CA VAL A 325 21.04 31.17 9.32
C VAL A 325 21.40 30.11 10.36
N ALA A 326 22.43 30.33 11.18
CA ALA A 326 22.77 29.44 12.30
C ALA A 326 21.62 29.32 13.32
N LEU A 327 20.94 30.44 13.63
CA LEU A 327 19.79 30.42 14.52
C LEU A 327 18.59 29.68 13.91
N ILE A 328 18.37 29.75 12.59
CA ILE A 328 17.34 28.93 11.92
C ILE A 328 17.64 27.45 12.13
N LEU A 329 18.85 27.01 11.76
CA LEU A 329 19.28 25.62 11.89
C LEU A 329 19.18 25.11 13.34
N LEU A 330 19.58 25.92 14.32
CA LEU A 330 19.50 25.55 15.73
C LEU A 330 18.06 25.49 16.25
N ASN A 331 17.16 26.34 15.76
CA ASN A 331 15.74 26.25 16.12
C ASN A 331 15.10 25.00 15.49
N ASP A 332 15.48 24.63 14.26
CA ASP A 332 14.99 23.41 13.61
C ASP A 332 15.38 22.16 14.41
N ILE A 333 16.63 22.09 14.88
CA ILE A 333 17.09 21.02 15.79
C ILE A 333 16.33 21.04 17.11
N ALA A 334 16.11 22.24 17.68
CA ALA A 334 15.43 22.36 18.95
C ALA A 334 13.95 21.94 18.84
N MET A 335 13.27 22.29 17.74
CA MET A 335 11.87 21.95 17.46
C MET A 335 11.62 20.44 17.54
N VAL A 336 12.54 19.63 17.00
CA VAL A 336 12.46 18.16 16.97
C VAL A 336 13.03 17.47 18.22
N THR A 337 13.23 18.23 19.30
CA THR A 337 13.73 17.71 20.57
C THR A 337 12.59 17.50 21.56
N ASN A 338 12.43 16.30 22.10
CA ASN A 338 11.40 16.00 23.11
C ASN A 338 11.75 16.47 24.53
N ASP A 339 10.83 16.33 25.49
CA ASP A 339 11.00 16.93 26.82
C ASP A 339 12.04 16.23 27.70
N LEU A 340 12.49 15.05 27.28
CA LEU A 340 13.67 14.36 27.82
C LEU A 340 14.98 14.91 27.26
N GLY A 341 14.92 15.67 26.17
CA GLY A 341 16.08 16.20 25.45
C GLY A 341 16.55 15.34 24.29
N ALA A 342 15.83 14.27 23.93
CA ALA A 342 16.16 13.47 22.75
C ALA A 342 15.72 14.19 21.47
N ALA A 343 16.66 14.44 20.57
CA ALA A 343 16.42 15.12 19.29
C ALA A 343 16.40 14.10 18.14
N ILE A 344 15.20 13.72 17.71
CA ILE A 344 14.97 12.70 16.68
C ILE A 344 13.83 13.20 15.81
N ALA A 345 13.99 13.24 14.51
CA ALA A 345 12.91 13.49 13.57
C ALA A 345 13.21 12.79 12.25
N VAL A 346 12.29 12.92 11.31
CA VAL A 346 12.59 12.72 9.89
C VAL A 346 13.87 13.45 9.54
N ASP A 347 14.68 12.82 8.71
CA ASP A 347 16.03 13.28 8.43
C ASP A 347 16.24 13.27 6.92
N SER A 348 16.73 14.39 6.41
CA SER A 348 17.28 14.46 5.07
C SER A 348 18.78 14.29 5.10
N ARG A 349 19.28 13.32 4.34
CA ARG A 349 20.71 12.97 4.25
C ARG A 349 21.22 12.33 5.56
N THR A 350 20.77 11.10 5.83
CA THR A 350 21.16 10.31 7.02
C THR A 350 21.78 8.93 6.70
N TYR A 351 22.28 8.26 7.75
CA TYR A 351 22.86 6.90 7.77
C TYR A 351 22.35 6.04 8.95
N GLU A 352 22.41 4.70 8.81
CA GLU A 352 21.66 3.75 9.66
C GLU A 352 22.29 3.67 11.04
N ASN A 353 23.62 3.73 11.07
CA ASN A 353 24.39 3.82 12.29
C ASN A 353 23.97 4.99 13.20
N VAL A 354 23.33 6.04 12.66
CA VAL A 354 22.83 7.18 13.44
C VAL A 354 21.57 6.84 14.23
N HIS A 355 20.72 5.99 13.67
CA HIS A 355 19.44 5.59 14.25
C HIS A 355 19.50 4.21 14.93
N GLN A 356 20.63 3.52 14.80
CA GLN A 356 20.90 2.22 15.39
C GLN A 356 21.36 2.25 16.86
N ASP A 357 21.75 3.41 17.37
CA ASP A 357 22.21 3.54 18.76
C ASP A 357 20.99 3.42 19.68
N LEU A 358 21.05 2.45 20.60
CA LEU A 358 19.92 2.05 21.45
C LEU A 358 19.62 3.08 22.56
N ASN A 359 20.36 4.19 22.60
CA ASN A 359 20.12 5.31 23.50
C ASN A 359 20.33 6.64 22.77
N PHE A 360 19.26 7.22 22.27
CA PHE A 360 19.31 8.46 21.49
C PHE A 360 19.66 9.72 22.27
N LEU A 361 19.85 9.61 23.59
CA LEU A 361 20.55 10.67 24.33
C LEU A 361 22.00 10.81 23.85
N ASN A 362 22.57 9.82 23.15
CA ASN A 362 23.91 9.88 22.57
C ASN A 362 23.99 10.56 21.20
N ASN A 363 22.85 10.84 20.58
CA ASN A 363 22.73 11.50 19.28
C ASN A 363 23.42 12.89 19.28
N LYS A 364 24.05 13.30 18.16
CA LYS A 364 24.76 14.58 18.07
C LYS A 364 23.83 15.77 18.34
N PHE A 365 22.61 15.79 17.80
CA PHE A 365 21.62 16.85 18.03
C PHE A 365 21.26 17.03 19.49
N THR A 366 21.06 15.92 20.21
CA THR A 366 20.80 15.93 21.65
C THR A 366 21.91 16.66 22.43
N ARG A 367 23.17 16.62 21.97
CA ARG A 367 24.29 17.33 22.62
C ARG A 367 24.21 18.85 22.42
N TYR A 368 23.87 19.30 21.21
CA TYR A 368 23.65 20.73 20.94
C TYR A 368 22.50 21.27 21.79
N THR A 369 21.37 20.57 21.82
CA THR A 369 20.19 21.01 22.57
C THR A 369 20.39 20.90 24.07
N ALA A 370 21.16 19.93 24.56
CA ALA A 370 21.57 19.88 25.97
C ALA A 370 22.42 21.09 26.36
N LEU A 371 23.37 21.52 25.51
CA LEU A 371 24.15 22.71 25.79
C LEU A 371 23.26 23.97 25.79
N ILE A 372 22.34 24.10 24.82
CA ILE A 372 21.44 25.25 24.68
C ILE A 372 20.41 25.33 25.80
N THR A 373 19.74 24.22 26.11
CA THR A 373 18.53 24.19 26.96
C THR A 373 18.77 23.62 28.36
N GLY A 374 19.79 22.77 28.52
CA GLY A 374 20.02 21.96 29.74
C GLY A 374 19.21 20.67 29.81
N LYS A 375 18.37 20.37 28.80
CA LYS A 375 17.61 19.11 28.69
C LYS A 375 18.42 18.04 27.96
N GLY A 376 18.34 16.78 28.39
CA GLY A 376 19.14 15.68 27.84
C GLY A 376 20.27 15.24 28.78
N PRO A 377 21.31 14.55 28.26
CA PRO A 377 22.41 14.05 29.07
C PRO A 377 23.13 15.20 29.78
N GLN A 378 23.45 14.99 31.06
CA GLN A 378 24.15 15.99 31.89
C GLN A 378 25.67 15.85 31.78
N ASP A 379 26.13 14.67 31.37
CA ASP A 379 27.52 14.38 31.03
C ASP A 379 27.54 13.79 29.63
N PHE A 380 27.92 14.61 28.66
CA PHE A 380 27.97 14.21 27.26
C PHE A 380 29.36 14.46 26.70
N THR A 381 29.84 13.47 25.94
CA THR A 381 31.12 13.60 25.27
C THR A 381 30.96 14.40 23.97
N GLY A 382 31.89 15.27 23.60
CA GLY A 382 31.87 15.99 22.34
C GLY A 382 33.01 15.59 21.40
N GLY A 383 32.91 16.07 20.16
CA GLY A 383 34.01 16.06 19.18
C GLY A 383 34.23 17.47 18.65
N ASN A 384 35.15 17.62 17.70
CA ASN A 384 35.61 18.92 17.19
C ASN A 384 34.49 19.93 16.87
N HIS A 385 33.39 19.51 16.24
CA HIS A 385 32.27 20.42 15.91
C HIS A 385 31.50 20.91 17.15
N MET A 386 31.38 20.07 18.19
CA MET A 386 30.78 20.47 19.46
C MET A 386 31.70 21.44 20.20
N ASP A 387 33.02 21.27 20.09
CA ASP A 387 33.99 22.20 20.65
C ASP A 387 33.84 23.59 20.03
N ILE A 388 33.74 23.67 18.70
CA ILE A 388 33.52 24.93 17.99
C ILE A 388 32.21 25.60 18.44
N PHE A 389 31.13 24.83 18.58
CA PHE A 389 29.88 25.34 19.13
C PHE A 389 30.03 25.81 20.57
N ALA A 390 30.80 25.10 21.40
CA ALA A 390 31.09 25.49 22.76
C ALA A 390 32.05 26.69 22.87
N MET A 391 32.66 27.17 21.78
CA MET A 391 33.49 28.39 21.77
C MET A 391 32.77 29.60 21.16
N THR A 392 31.60 29.40 20.54
CA THR A 392 30.96 30.48 19.78
C THR A 392 30.48 31.62 20.65
N THR A 393 30.54 32.83 20.08
CA THR A 393 29.97 34.04 20.68
C THR A 393 28.48 34.22 20.36
N LEU A 394 27.90 33.40 19.47
CA LEU A 394 26.50 33.49 19.08
C LEU A 394 25.56 33.45 20.28
N ASP A 395 24.59 34.38 20.31
CA ASP A 395 23.53 34.39 21.32
C ASP A 395 22.42 33.41 20.92
N VAL A 396 22.42 32.24 21.55
CA VAL A 396 21.43 31.17 21.34
C VAL A 396 20.28 31.20 22.35
N SER A 397 20.15 32.27 23.14
CA SER A 397 19.13 32.36 24.20
C SER A 397 17.71 32.34 23.64
N SER A 398 17.52 32.85 22.43
CA SER A 398 16.22 32.80 21.74
C SER A 398 15.84 31.38 21.34
N VAL A 399 16.80 30.54 20.95
CA VAL A 399 16.59 29.10 20.68
C VAL A 399 16.16 28.37 21.95
N ALA A 400 16.83 28.65 23.07
CA ALA A 400 16.47 28.08 24.37
C ALA A 400 15.06 28.50 24.80
N TYR A 401 14.70 29.78 24.64
CA TYR A 401 13.36 30.27 24.92
C TYR A 401 12.30 29.64 24.02
N ASN A 402 12.54 29.60 22.70
CA ASN A 402 11.63 28.97 21.75
C ASN A 402 11.37 27.53 22.14
N ARG A 403 12.42 26.77 22.50
CA ARG A 403 12.24 25.38 22.89
C ARG A 403 11.57 25.19 24.25
N LEU A 404 12.01 25.91 25.27
CA LEU A 404 11.59 25.66 26.66
C LEU A 404 10.25 26.30 27.01
N GLU A 405 9.89 27.40 26.34
CA GLU A 405 8.66 28.16 26.65
C GLU A 405 7.66 28.08 25.50
N LYS A 406 8.06 28.50 24.29
CA LYS A 406 7.12 28.63 23.15
C LYS A 406 6.66 27.27 22.63
N LEU A 407 7.57 26.31 22.55
CA LEU A 407 7.32 24.93 22.14
C LEU A 407 7.19 24.02 23.37
N SER A 408 6.63 24.50 24.47
CA SER A 408 6.35 23.66 25.64
C SER A 408 4.96 23.01 25.53
N GLY A 409 4.81 21.81 26.10
CA GLY A 409 3.52 21.09 26.08
C GLY A 409 3.26 20.33 24.79
N GLU A 410 1.98 20.22 24.42
CA GLU A 410 1.53 19.55 23.20
C GLU A 410 1.78 20.42 21.97
N ILE A 411 2.44 19.85 20.98
CA ILE A 411 2.77 20.48 19.71
C ILE A 411 2.19 19.64 18.58
N ASN A 412 1.50 20.29 17.67
CA ASN A 412 1.06 19.74 16.40
C ASN A 412 1.24 20.82 15.33
N ILE A 413 2.32 20.71 14.54
CA ILE A 413 2.73 21.74 13.59
C ILE A 413 3.19 21.13 12.26
N SER A 414 3.03 21.89 11.18
CA SER A 414 3.58 21.60 9.85
C SER A 414 4.65 22.63 9.51
N TYR A 415 5.83 22.16 9.09
CA TYR A 415 7.05 22.93 8.83
C TYR A 415 7.51 22.70 7.39
N SER A 416 7.50 23.75 6.55
CA SER A 416 8.05 23.65 5.19
C SER A 416 9.47 24.21 5.10
N SER A 417 10.38 23.45 4.46
CA SER A 417 11.76 23.87 4.17
C SER A 417 12.07 23.79 2.68
N GLY A 418 12.81 24.78 2.18
CA GLY A 418 13.22 24.89 0.78
C GLY A 418 12.35 25.80 -0.08
N HIS A 419 12.76 25.99 -1.33
CA HIS A 419 11.99 26.68 -2.37
C HIS A 419 11.63 25.70 -3.51
N PRO A 420 10.53 25.94 -4.23
CA PRO A 420 10.20 25.24 -5.47
C PRO A 420 11.36 25.20 -6.47
N ILE A 421 11.62 24.05 -7.07
CA ILE A 421 12.66 23.86 -8.07
C ILE A 421 12.29 24.59 -9.35
N THR A 422 10.98 24.71 -9.62
CA THR A 422 10.42 25.55 -10.68
C THR A 422 10.71 27.04 -10.50
N GLU A 423 11.09 27.49 -9.29
CA GLU A 423 11.47 28.88 -9.02
C GLU A 423 12.99 29.12 -9.11
N VAL A 424 13.80 28.10 -9.45
CA VAL A 424 15.27 28.13 -9.43
C VAL A 424 15.88 29.32 -10.19
N ASP A 425 15.31 29.69 -11.34
CA ASP A 425 15.72 30.87 -12.13
C ASP A 425 15.55 32.18 -11.37
N SER A 426 14.44 32.31 -10.66
CA SER A 426 14.13 33.52 -9.90
C SER A 426 14.96 33.58 -8.61
N VAL A 427 15.13 32.44 -7.94
CA VAL A 427 15.90 32.31 -6.69
C VAL A 427 17.37 32.62 -6.93
N TRP A 428 17.95 32.13 -8.03
CA TRP A 428 19.35 32.32 -8.39
C TRP A 428 19.60 33.37 -9.48
N ALA A 429 18.58 34.20 -9.77
CA ALA A 429 18.68 35.26 -10.77
C ALA A 429 19.94 36.12 -10.60
N GLY A 430 20.64 36.35 -11.73
CA GLY A 430 21.83 37.20 -11.82
C GLY A 430 23.17 36.48 -11.59
N LEU A 431 23.16 35.20 -11.20
CA LEU A 431 24.37 34.39 -11.15
C LEU A 431 24.78 33.93 -12.56
N ASP A 432 26.07 33.64 -12.74
CA ASP A 432 26.51 32.92 -13.94
C ASP A 432 26.03 31.46 -13.92
N LEU A 433 26.10 30.82 -15.09
CA LEU A 433 25.60 29.46 -15.30
C LEU A 433 26.22 28.45 -14.31
N GLN A 434 27.54 28.55 -14.08
CA GLN A 434 28.27 27.69 -13.15
C GLN A 434 27.70 27.80 -11.73
N ASP A 435 27.59 29.03 -11.22
CA ASP A 435 27.13 29.27 -9.86
C ASP A 435 25.65 28.89 -9.70
N LYS A 436 24.81 29.18 -10.70
CA LYS A 436 23.40 28.74 -10.73
C LYS A 436 23.31 27.23 -10.60
N LEU A 437 24.08 26.48 -11.38
CA LEU A 437 24.04 25.01 -11.37
C LEU A 437 24.53 24.42 -10.04
N ILE A 438 25.68 24.88 -9.54
CA ILE A 438 26.22 24.40 -8.24
C ILE A 438 25.24 24.68 -7.11
N PHE A 439 24.61 25.86 -7.09
CA PHE A 439 23.62 26.21 -6.07
C PHE A 439 22.32 25.42 -6.22
N SER A 440 21.91 25.10 -7.45
CA SER A 440 20.75 24.25 -7.71
C SER A 440 21.01 22.79 -7.30
N GLN A 441 22.21 22.28 -7.57
CA GLN A 441 22.66 20.97 -7.09
C GLN A 441 22.75 20.90 -5.56
N SER A 442 22.95 22.05 -4.89
CA SER A 442 22.84 22.11 -3.43
C SER A 442 21.43 21.80 -2.91
N ALA A 443 20.39 21.96 -3.75
CA ALA A 443 19.02 21.53 -3.50
C ALA A 443 18.75 20.07 -3.92
N GLY A 444 19.78 19.33 -4.32
CA GLY A 444 19.64 17.97 -4.84
C GLY A 444 19.29 17.89 -6.32
N ALA A 445 19.25 19.02 -7.04
CA ALA A 445 18.91 19.05 -8.45
C ALA A 445 20.12 18.64 -9.31
N TYR A 446 20.53 17.37 -9.23
CA TYR A 446 21.73 16.86 -9.91
C TYR A 446 21.51 16.54 -11.39
N ALA A 447 20.29 16.14 -11.73
CA ALA A 447 19.87 15.74 -13.07
C ALA A 447 18.39 16.09 -13.31
N HIS A 448 17.88 17.12 -12.62
CA HIS A 448 16.47 17.47 -12.65
C HIS A 448 16.04 17.97 -14.04
N PRO A 449 14.88 17.54 -14.59
CA PRO A 449 14.40 17.96 -15.91
C PRO A 449 14.43 19.47 -16.16
N GLU A 450 14.00 20.27 -15.18
CA GLU A 450 13.99 21.75 -15.22
C GLU A 450 15.37 22.40 -15.41
N LEU A 451 16.47 21.68 -15.22
CA LEU A 451 17.84 22.20 -15.35
C LEU A 451 18.66 21.47 -16.41
N LEU A 452 18.03 20.56 -17.16
CA LEU A 452 18.74 19.65 -18.04
C LEU A 452 19.46 20.41 -19.17
N ASP A 453 18.80 21.40 -19.76
CA ASP A 453 19.38 22.22 -20.84
C ASP A 453 20.60 23.01 -20.35
N GLU A 454 20.52 23.63 -19.17
CA GLU A 454 21.65 24.34 -18.58
C GLU A 454 22.79 23.42 -18.18
N MET A 455 22.48 22.22 -17.67
CA MET A 455 23.48 21.21 -17.34
C MET A 455 24.19 20.71 -18.60
N LEU A 456 23.44 20.44 -19.67
CA LEU A 456 23.99 20.09 -20.97
C LEU A 456 24.89 21.22 -21.49
N GLU A 457 24.43 22.47 -21.42
CA GLU A 457 25.23 23.65 -21.81
C GLU A 457 26.50 23.77 -20.96
N TYR A 458 26.45 23.50 -19.66
CA TYR A 458 27.60 23.69 -18.78
C TYR A 458 28.60 22.54 -18.81
N TYR A 459 28.15 21.29 -18.78
CA TYR A 459 29.03 20.11 -18.71
C TYR A 459 29.55 19.67 -20.09
N LEU A 460 28.83 19.94 -21.18
CA LEU A 460 29.29 19.58 -22.52
C LEU A 460 30.23 20.61 -23.15
N ASN A 461 30.26 21.84 -22.64
CA ASN A 461 31.03 22.96 -23.20
C ASN A 461 32.54 22.96 -22.79
N PRO A 462 32.96 22.48 -21.61
CA PRO A 462 34.37 22.31 -21.26
C PRO A 462 34.95 20.91 -21.52
N LEU A 463 34.15 19.91 -21.93
CA LEU A 463 34.65 18.60 -22.36
C LEU A 463 35.24 18.64 -23.80
N ALA A 464 36.20 19.55 -24.01
CA ALA A 464 37.19 19.49 -25.08
C ALA A 464 38.14 18.27 -24.96
N GLY A 465 37.86 17.33 -24.05
CA GLY A 465 38.43 15.98 -23.99
C GLY A 465 37.55 14.86 -24.58
N LEU A 466 36.23 15.07 -24.74
CA LEU A 466 35.37 14.22 -25.60
C LEU A 466 35.45 14.62 -27.08
N ASN A 467 36.08 15.78 -27.34
CA ASN A 467 36.41 16.30 -28.68
C ASN A 467 37.26 15.35 -29.54
N PHE A 468 37.80 14.25 -29.01
CA PHE A 468 38.54 13.29 -29.83
C PHE A 468 37.68 12.11 -30.34
N PHE A 469 36.52 11.83 -29.72
CA PHE A 469 35.71 10.64 -30.03
C PHE A 469 34.33 10.95 -30.63
N LEU A 470 33.73 12.11 -30.32
CA LEU A 470 32.41 12.48 -30.83
C LEU A 470 32.46 13.40 -32.07
N GLU A 471 33.60 14.01 -32.39
CA GLU A 471 33.74 14.90 -33.55
C GLU A 471 33.45 14.13 -34.85
N ASP A 472 33.98 12.91 -35.02
CA ASP A 472 33.70 12.06 -36.19
C ASP A 472 32.24 11.59 -36.27
N LEU A 473 31.57 11.40 -35.12
CA LEU A 473 30.20 10.90 -35.10
C LEU A 473 29.16 12.01 -35.31
N ILE A 474 29.36 13.19 -34.71
CA ILE A 474 28.46 14.35 -34.78
C ILE A 474 28.61 15.06 -36.14
N VAL A 475 29.83 15.16 -36.67
CA VAL A 475 30.11 15.82 -37.96
C VAL A 475 29.69 14.96 -39.16
N GLU A 476 29.79 13.62 -39.11
CA GLU A 476 29.35 12.76 -40.22
C GLU A 476 27.84 12.53 -40.28
N SER A 477 27.10 12.79 -39.21
CA SER A 477 25.70 12.38 -39.09
C SER A 477 24.67 13.50 -38.98
N ASN A 478 25.07 14.76 -38.77
CA ASN A 478 24.15 15.91 -38.61
C ASN A 478 23.16 15.76 -37.42
N LEU A 479 23.53 14.99 -36.38
CA LEU A 479 22.61 14.53 -35.30
C LEU A 479 22.65 15.34 -34.00
N ALA A 480 23.26 16.54 -33.98
CA ALA A 480 23.34 17.32 -32.74
C ALA A 480 21.95 17.63 -32.16
N ASP A 481 21.00 18.04 -33.00
CA ASP A 481 19.63 18.33 -32.58
C ASP A 481 18.85 17.05 -32.20
N ASP A 482 18.96 15.98 -32.99
CA ASP A 482 18.24 14.70 -32.75
C ASP A 482 18.70 13.97 -31.47
N VAL A 483 19.98 14.09 -31.08
CA VAL A 483 20.52 13.45 -29.86
C VAL A 483 20.13 14.23 -28.61
N VAL A 484 20.06 15.57 -28.71
CA VAL A 484 19.56 16.43 -27.63
C VAL A 484 18.08 16.15 -27.39
N ASP A 485 17.26 16.10 -28.45
CA ASP A 485 15.81 15.80 -28.36
C ASP A 485 15.54 14.39 -27.78
N MET A 486 16.25 13.34 -28.22
CA MET A 486 16.09 11.99 -27.65
C MET A 486 16.62 11.87 -26.21
N SER A 487 17.69 12.60 -25.86
CA SER A 487 18.21 12.63 -24.49
C SER A 487 17.25 13.34 -23.53
N GLY A 488 16.58 14.39 -24.00
CA GLY A 488 15.48 15.05 -23.28
C GLY A 488 14.38 14.05 -22.94
N VAL A 489 13.83 13.36 -23.94
CA VAL A 489 12.72 12.39 -23.74
C VAL A 489 13.11 11.24 -22.80
N LEU A 490 14.30 10.64 -22.93
CA LEU A 490 14.71 9.55 -22.03
C LEU A 490 15.00 10.02 -20.59
N LEU A 491 15.55 11.22 -20.42
CA LEU A 491 15.92 11.77 -19.11
C LEU A 491 14.72 12.36 -18.36
N THR A 492 13.70 12.87 -19.05
CA THR A 492 12.53 13.47 -18.41
C THR A 492 11.41 12.48 -18.10
N GLU A 493 11.16 11.48 -18.94
CA GLU A 493 9.96 10.63 -18.79
C GLU A 493 10.26 9.30 -18.09
N THR A 494 11.35 8.59 -18.44
CA THR A 494 11.66 7.27 -17.85
C THR A 494 12.59 7.31 -16.63
N SER A 495 13.34 8.40 -16.45
CA SER A 495 14.29 8.55 -15.34
C SER A 495 13.79 9.49 -14.24
N ALA A 496 12.60 10.09 -14.42
CA ALA A 496 11.99 11.02 -13.48
C ALA A 496 11.96 10.50 -12.03
N PRO A 497 11.57 9.24 -11.75
CA PRO A 497 11.59 8.73 -10.38
C PRO A 497 12.97 8.66 -9.72
N PHE A 498 14.07 8.77 -10.47
CA PHE A 498 15.42 8.93 -9.92
C PHE A 498 15.86 10.39 -9.88
N THR A 499 15.61 11.14 -10.95
CA THR A 499 16.14 12.49 -11.12
C THR A 499 15.37 13.53 -10.33
N THR A 500 14.03 13.41 -10.25
CA THR A 500 13.18 14.34 -9.49
C THR A 500 13.25 14.08 -7.99
N SER A 501 13.32 12.81 -7.58
CA SER A 501 13.39 12.41 -6.16
C SER A 501 14.73 12.71 -5.49
N SER A 502 15.76 13.04 -6.29
CA SER A 502 17.04 13.51 -5.76
C SER A 502 16.95 14.90 -5.13
N ILE A 503 15.90 15.66 -5.42
CA ILE A 503 15.62 16.96 -4.81
C ILE A 503 15.43 16.82 -3.31
N ILE A 504 16.14 17.63 -2.54
CA ILE A 504 16.07 17.72 -1.08
C ILE A 504 15.47 19.05 -0.60
N SER A 505 14.95 19.87 -1.51
CA SER A 505 14.16 21.07 -1.20
C SER A 505 12.66 20.73 -1.15
N GLU A 506 11.81 21.69 -0.79
CA GLU A 506 10.33 21.62 -0.87
C GLU A 506 9.67 20.55 0.01
N LYS A 507 10.21 20.33 1.19
CA LYS A 507 9.63 19.35 2.12
C LYS A 507 8.65 20.01 3.05
N THR A 508 7.54 19.34 3.34
CA THR A 508 6.65 19.67 4.44
C THR A 508 6.73 18.56 5.49
N MET A 509 7.28 18.90 6.66
CA MET A 509 7.34 18.03 7.83
C MET A 509 6.17 18.30 8.75
N ASP A 510 5.38 17.27 9.06
CA ASP A 510 4.45 17.29 10.18
C ASP A 510 5.14 16.78 11.44
N LEU A 511 4.88 17.44 12.56
CA LEU A 511 5.44 17.11 13.87
C LEU A 511 4.34 17.16 14.93
N TYR A 512 4.07 16.00 15.51
CA TYR A 512 3.33 15.85 16.75
C TYR A 512 4.27 15.53 17.90
N ARG A 513 4.11 16.21 19.03
CA ARG A 513 4.93 15.97 20.23
C ARG A 513 4.13 16.27 21.48
N HIS A 514 4.15 15.36 22.44
CA HIS A 514 3.53 15.58 23.74
C HIS A 514 4.31 14.85 24.83
N GLY A 515 4.96 15.62 25.73
CA GLY A 515 5.81 15.07 26.76
C GLY A 515 7.01 14.31 26.18
N ASN A 516 7.06 13.00 26.44
CA ASN A 516 8.14 12.11 26.01
C ASN A 516 7.87 11.36 24.69
N VAL A 517 6.72 11.57 24.03
CA VAL A 517 6.43 10.96 22.73
C VAL A 517 6.46 11.97 21.62
N GLN A 518 6.83 11.50 20.43
CA GLN A 518 6.91 12.30 19.23
C GLN A 518 6.62 11.45 17.98
N LEU A 519 5.94 12.04 17.01
CA LEU A 519 5.74 11.48 15.67
C LEU A 519 6.01 12.58 14.65
N SER A 520 6.88 12.30 13.68
CA SER A 520 7.15 13.21 12.57
C SER A 520 7.21 12.49 11.24
N SER A 521 6.74 13.15 10.18
CA SER A 521 6.78 12.64 8.82
C SER A 521 6.87 13.74 7.76
N TYR A 522 7.54 13.45 6.64
CA TYR A 522 7.44 14.25 5.43
C TYR A 522 6.20 13.83 4.63
N GLN A 523 5.28 14.76 4.40
CA GLN A 523 4.01 14.45 3.72
C GLN A 523 4.24 14.24 2.22
N ASP A 524 3.93 13.04 1.73
CA ASP A 524 4.00 12.61 0.31
C ASP A 524 5.30 12.99 -0.44
N PHE A 525 6.41 13.16 0.28
CA PHE A 525 7.66 13.66 -0.28
C PHE A 525 8.28 12.63 -1.23
N HIS A 526 8.22 12.93 -2.54
CA HIS A 526 8.64 12.05 -3.65
C HIS A 526 8.11 10.62 -3.51
N ALA A 527 6.89 10.48 -3.03
CA ALA A 527 6.33 9.18 -2.71
C ALA A 527 6.24 8.27 -3.96
N GLY A 528 6.64 7.02 -3.77
CA GLY A 528 6.81 6.01 -4.83
C GLY A 528 8.14 6.12 -5.61
N ASN A 529 8.81 7.27 -5.58
CA ASN A 529 10.07 7.48 -6.29
C ASN A 529 11.29 7.03 -5.48
N ALA A 530 12.48 7.03 -6.10
CA ALA A 530 13.71 6.55 -5.49
C ALA A 530 14.01 7.29 -4.17
N GLY A 531 14.35 6.53 -3.12
CA GLY A 531 14.37 7.10 -1.78
C GLY A 531 15.63 7.78 -1.32
N TRP A 532 16.78 7.51 -1.96
CA TRP A 532 18.07 8.11 -1.62
C TRP A 532 18.31 8.13 -0.10
N GLN A 533 19.07 9.12 0.42
CA GLN A 533 19.38 9.22 1.85
C GLN A 533 18.27 9.90 2.68
N GLN A 534 17.00 9.59 2.43
CA GLN A 534 15.85 10.19 3.13
C GLN A 534 15.23 9.23 4.15
N LEU A 535 14.88 9.74 5.33
CA LEU A 535 14.05 9.06 6.33
C LEU A 535 12.67 9.75 6.39
N PRO A 536 11.64 9.18 5.74
CA PRO A 536 10.37 9.86 5.47
C PRO A 536 9.42 9.95 6.67
N TRP A 537 9.55 9.07 7.66
CA TRP A 537 8.81 9.17 8.92
C TRP A 537 9.58 8.50 10.06
N ILE A 538 9.32 8.95 11.28
CA ILE A 538 9.81 8.33 12.51
C ILE A 538 8.91 8.69 13.68
N ALA A 539 8.71 7.73 14.57
CA ALA A 539 8.02 7.89 15.83
C ALA A 539 8.96 7.55 16.99
N THR A 540 8.70 8.11 18.17
CA THR A 540 9.44 7.82 19.38
C THR A 540 8.49 7.67 20.55
N THR A 541 8.75 6.66 21.38
CA THR A 541 8.23 6.58 22.74
C THR A 541 9.40 6.75 23.67
N GLY A 542 9.45 7.83 24.46
CA GLY A 542 10.62 8.13 25.29
C GLY A 542 11.84 8.52 24.47
N THR A 543 12.80 7.62 24.36
CA THR A 543 14.06 7.78 23.61
C THR A 543 14.24 6.74 22.51
N ILE A 544 13.34 5.76 22.42
CA ILE A 544 13.42 4.66 21.46
C ILE A 544 12.71 5.05 20.14
N PRO A 545 13.39 4.95 18.98
CA PRO A 545 12.82 5.25 17.67
C PRO A 545 12.05 4.05 17.10
N VAL A 546 11.09 4.33 16.24
CA VAL A 546 10.37 3.36 15.42
C VAL A 546 10.11 3.97 14.05
N TYR A 547 10.45 3.24 12.98
CA TYR A 547 10.30 3.66 11.59
C TYR A 547 10.30 2.44 10.66
N THR A 548 9.76 2.59 9.46
CA THR A 548 9.89 1.59 8.38
C THR A 548 10.87 2.05 7.30
N ARG A 549 11.31 1.10 6.47
CA ARG A 549 12.26 1.34 5.40
C ARG A 549 12.18 0.30 4.28
N SER A 550 12.16 0.73 3.02
CA SER A 550 12.23 -0.14 1.83
C SER A 550 13.69 -0.55 1.48
N GLY A 551 13.90 -1.80 1.05
CA GLY A 551 15.22 -2.33 0.63
C GLY A 551 15.77 -3.48 1.52
N ALA A 552 16.71 -4.28 1.01
CA ALA A 552 17.23 -5.49 1.68
C ALA A 552 18.53 -5.19 2.45
N GLU A 553 18.78 -5.87 3.58
CA GLU A 553 20.04 -5.88 4.38
C GLU A 553 20.74 -4.53 4.59
N TYR A 554 20.62 -3.86 5.75
CA TYR A 554 21.40 -2.64 6.04
C TYR A 554 21.36 -1.61 4.89
N GLY A 555 20.24 -1.58 4.16
CA GLY A 555 20.15 -0.94 2.86
C GLY A 555 20.70 -1.72 1.70
N GLY A 556 19.86 -1.88 0.68
CA GLY A 556 20.33 -2.34 -0.61
C GLY A 556 21.45 -1.41 -1.08
N TRP A 557 22.63 -1.99 -1.34
CA TRP A 557 23.52 -1.79 -2.49
C TRP A 557 24.71 -2.74 -2.32
N LYS A 558 24.59 -3.99 -2.78
CA LYS A 558 25.62 -5.03 -2.62
C LYS A 558 26.78 -4.89 -3.63
N ALA A 559 27.39 -3.70 -3.73
CA ALA A 559 28.71 -3.52 -4.36
C ALA A 559 29.45 -2.24 -3.94
N GLY A 560 29.30 -1.82 -2.67
CA GLY A 560 30.17 -0.83 -2.02
C GLY A 560 29.61 0.58 -1.98
N GLY A 561 29.29 1.06 -0.78
CA GLY A 561 28.95 2.46 -0.62
C GLY A 561 28.39 2.83 0.73
N GLN A 562 27.07 2.82 0.87
CA GLN A 562 26.41 3.53 1.97
C GLN A 562 25.17 2.79 2.46
N GLU A 563 25.15 2.47 3.75
CA GLU A 563 24.18 1.63 4.48
C GLU A 563 22.75 2.23 4.56
N GLN A 564 22.43 3.33 3.85
CA GLN A 564 21.11 3.96 3.89
C GLN A 564 20.63 4.61 2.60
N MET A 565 19.95 3.80 1.79
CA MET A 565 18.96 4.34 0.86
C MET A 565 17.65 3.58 1.01
N ASN A 566 16.53 4.29 1.18
CA ASN A 566 15.21 3.71 0.86
C ASN A 566 15.25 3.41 -0.64
N THR A 567 14.85 2.21 -1.06
CA THR A 567 14.78 1.92 -2.50
C THR A 567 13.72 2.79 -3.17
N HIS A 568 12.61 3.03 -2.46
CA HIS A 568 11.56 3.98 -2.81
C HIS A 568 10.92 4.60 -1.55
N LEU A 569 10.40 5.83 -1.64
CA LEU A 569 9.73 6.50 -0.53
C LEU A 569 8.26 6.11 -0.40
N PRO A 570 7.71 6.10 0.82
CA PRO A 570 6.29 5.88 1.04
C PRO A 570 5.47 7.15 0.78
N TYR A 571 4.19 6.94 0.49
CA TYR A 571 3.14 7.94 0.65
C TYR A 571 2.83 8.07 2.14
N VAL A 572 2.80 9.29 2.66
CA VAL A 572 2.63 9.50 4.11
C VAL A 572 1.63 10.60 4.35
N ARG A 573 0.61 10.25 5.16
CA ARG A 573 -0.34 11.20 5.74
C ARG A 573 -0.25 11.11 7.25
N GLN A 574 -0.06 12.24 7.91
CA GLN A 574 -0.09 12.36 9.35
C GLN A 574 -1.23 13.28 9.78
N ASN A 575 -1.86 12.94 10.90
CA ASN A 575 -2.82 13.79 11.59
C ASN A 575 -2.58 13.67 13.09
N GLU A 576 -1.98 14.71 13.66
CA GLU A 576 -1.54 14.72 15.06
C GLU A 576 -0.70 13.46 15.39
N ASN A 577 -1.17 12.63 16.31
CA ASN A 577 -0.47 11.48 16.86
C ASN A 577 -0.61 10.20 16.04
N VAL A 578 -1.27 10.27 14.87
CA VAL A 578 -1.52 9.13 13.97
C VAL A 578 -0.89 9.39 12.61
N ALA A 579 -0.19 8.42 12.04
CA ALA A 579 0.25 8.44 10.65
C ALA A 579 -0.12 7.16 9.89
N LEU A 580 -0.52 7.35 8.64
CA LEU A 580 -0.74 6.30 7.63
C LEU A 580 0.41 6.37 6.62
N VAL A 581 1.09 5.24 6.41
CA VAL A 581 2.31 5.13 5.61
C VAL A 581 2.11 4.01 4.60
N LEU A 582 2.08 4.34 3.31
CA LEU A 582 1.88 3.38 2.23
C LEU A 582 3.15 3.24 1.40
N TYR A 583 3.65 2.02 1.23
CA TYR A 583 4.72 1.76 0.26
C TYR A 583 4.12 1.20 -1.01
N LYS A 584 4.44 1.86 -2.13
CA LYS A 584 4.22 1.38 -3.49
C LYS A 584 5.25 2.03 -4.41
N PRO A 585 6.21 1.29 -5.00
CA PRO A 585 7.20 1.87 -5.89
C PRO A 585 6.59 2.28 -7.23
N ALA A 586 7.06 3.40 -7.79
CA ALA A 586 6.72 3.84 -9.14
C ALA A 586 7.12 2.79 -10.18
N MET A 587 6.31 2.64 -11.22
CA MET A 587 6.48 1.60 -12.23
C MET A 587 7.82 1.72 -12.98
N GLU A 588 8.28 2.94 -13.25
CA GLU A 588 9.53 3.18 -13.96
C GLU A 588 10.73 2.67 -13.18
N LEU A 589 10.69 2.72 -11.84
CA LEU A 589 11.72 2.10 -11.01
C LEU A 589 11.75 0.58 -11.26
N ARG A 590 10.58 -0.08 -11.42
CA ARG A 590 10.46 -1.52 -11.70
C ARG A 590 10.99 -1.88 -13.07
N PHE A 591 10.65 -1.08 -14.08
CA PHE A 591 11.19 -1.22 -15.42
C PHE A 591 12.72 -1.15 -15.40
N MET A 592 13.28 -0.17 -14.68
CA MET A 592 14.73 0.00 -14.56
C MET A 592 15.40 -1.14 -13.76
N ASP A 593 14.74 -1.69 -12.74
CA ASP A 593 15.22 -2.89 -12.04
C ASP A 593 15.18 -4.14 -12.94
N GLY A 594 14.15 -4.29 -13.76
CA GLY A 594 14.04 -5.37 -14.76
C GLY A 594 15.15 -5.28 -15.81
N LEU A 595 15.38 -4.09 -16.37
CA LEU A 595 16.51 -3.83 -17.27
C LEU A 595 17.84 -4.17 -16.60
N ASN A 596 18.01 -3.73 -15.36
CA ASN A 596 19.21 -3.96 -14.60
C ASN A 596 19.50 -5.46 -14.37
N ARG A 597 18.50 -6.26 -13.97
CA ARG A 597 18.64 -7.73 -13.87
C ARG A 597 19.04 -8.39 -15.18
N ALA A 598 18.53 -7.87 -16.30
CA ALA A 598 18.77 -8.43 -17.62
C ALA A 598 20.15 -8.08 -18.20
N THR A 599 20.77 -6.98 -17.75
CA THR A 599 21.94 -6.38 -18.40
C THR A 599 23.10 -6.07 -17.46
N SER A 600 22.89 -6.18 -16.15
CA SER A 600 23.76 -5.60 -15.11
C SER A 600 24.04 -4.11 -15.35
N PHE A 601 23.05 -3.40 -15.92
CA PHE A 601 23.13 -1.99 -16.31
C PHE A 601 23.38 -1.06 -15.12
N LEU A 602 22.86 -1.39 -13.95
CA LEU A 602 23.21 -0.76 -12.68
C LEU A 602 24.13 -1.72 -11.89
N PRO A 603 25.10 -1.19 -11.12
CA PRO A 603 25.93 -1.99 -10.23
C PRO A 603 25.19 -2.47 -8.96
N VAL A 604 23.92 -2.88 -9.09
CA VAL A 604 23.04 -3.36 -8.02
C VAL A 604 22.38 -4.64 -8.47
N ASP A 605 22.35 -5.67 -7.64
CA ASP A 605 21.41 -6.77 -7.83
C ASP A 605 20.13 -6.45 -7.03
N ASP A 606 18.95 -6.70 -7.61
CA ASP A 606 17.65 -6.67 -6.92
C ASP A 606 17.27 -5.33 -6.26
N PHE A 607 17.19 -4.23 -7.02
CA PHE A 607 16.92 -2.88 -6.50
C PHE A 607 15.51 -2.73 -5.91
N LEU A 608 14.50 -3.42 -6.44
CA LEU A 608 13.10 -3.28 -6.00
C LEU A 608 12.42 -4.53 -5.43
N THR A 609 12.95 -5.74 -5.62
CA THR A 609 12.36 -6.96 -5.02
C THR A 609 12.69 -7.11 -3.53
N ALA A 610 13.08 -6.03 -2.89
CA ALA A 610 13.56 -6.02 -1.54
C ALA A 610 12.46 -5.52 -0.59
N PRO A 611 12.28 -6.18 0.58
CA PRO A 611 11.16 -5.92 1.48
C PRO A 611 11.17 -4.50 2.06
N VAL A 612 10.03 -4.11 2.61
CA VAL A 612 9.95 -3.04 3.61
C VAL A 612 10.14 -3.66 4.99
N ASN A 613 11.06 -3.11 5.76
CA ASN A 613 11.43 -3.57 7.10
C ASN A 613 10.99 -2.55 8.14
N LEU A 614 10.56 -3.04 9.31
CA LEU A 614 10.25 -2.21 10.47
C LEU A 614 11.40 -2.27 11.48
N HIS A 615 11.92 -1.10 11.88
CA HIS A 615 12.79 -0.99 13.05
C HIS A 615 11.95 -1.04 14.33
N TRP A 616 11.92 -2.20 14.97
CA TRP A 616 11.18 -2.44 16.22
C TRP A 616 12.07 -3.12 17.27
N PRO A 617 12.77 -2.34 18.12
CA PRO A 617 13.74 -2.88 19.07
C PRO A 617 13.05 -3.45 20.33
N THR A 618 12.39 -4.62 20.19
CA THR A 618 11.58 -5.26 21.24
C THR A 618 12.24 -5.28 22.62
N GLU A 619 13.54 -5.56 22.68
CA GLU A 619 14.28 -5.72 23.94
C GLU A 619 14.52 -4.42 24.72
N GLN A 620 14.34 -3.26 24.10
CA GLN A 620 14.54 -1.96 24.75
C GLN A 620 13.28 -1.40 25.39
N PHE A 621 12.11 -1.87 24.95
CA PHE A 621 10.86 -1.41 25.53
C PHE A 621 10.69 -1.95 26.95
N ASP A 622 10.08 -1.16 27.83
CA ASP A 622 9.71 -1.61 29.17
C ASP A 622 8.66 -2.73 29.09
N GLU A 623 7.80 -2.67 28.08
CA GLU A 623 6.75 -3.63 27.79
C GLU A 623 6.44 -3.58 26.29
N ALA A 624 6.30 -4.76 25.66
CA ALA A 624 5.89 -4.90 24.27
C ALA A 624 4.90 -6.06 24.12
N THR A 625 3.89 -5.90 23.27
CA THR A 625 2.87 -6.92 22.99
C THR A 625 2.31 -6.75 21.57
N SER A 626 1.46 -7.66 21.12
CA SER A 626 0.79 -7.58 19.83
C SER A 626 -0.67 -8.03 19.90
N PHE A 627 -1.48 -7.49 19.00
CA PHE A 627 -2.87 -7.91 18.79
C PHE A 627 -3.18 -7.77 17.30
N GLN A 628 -3.51 -8.90 16.65
CA GLN A 628 -3.64 -8.97 15.20
C GLN A 628 -2.40 -8.39 14.49
N ASN A 629 -2.60 -7.43 13.59
CA ASN A 629 -1.56 -6.74 12.85
C ASN A 629 -0.99 -5.53 13.61
N TRP A 630 -1.43 -5.24 14.84
CA TRP A 630 -0.84 -4.18 15.65
C TRP A 630 0.26 -4.71 16.58
N LEU A 631 1.39 -4.00 16.60
CA LEU A 631 2.43 -4.09 17.61
C LEU A 631 2.28 -2.92 18.58
N PHE A 632 2.49 -3.17 19.87
CA PHE A 632 2.38 -2.18 20.93
C PHE A 632 3.63 -2.20 21.79
N ALA A 633 4.10 -1.03 22.21
CA ALA A 633 5.20 -0.91 23.16
C ALA A 633 5.09 0.33 24.04
N ARG A 634 5.79 0.30 25.17
CA ARG A 634 5.97 1.47 26.05
C ARG A 634 7.39 1.67 26.52
N GLU A 635 7.75 2.93 26.75
CA GLU A 635 8.95 3.36 27.48
C GLU A 635 8.54 4.43 28.50
N GLY A 636 8.68 4.11 29.79
CA GLY A 636 8.17 4.93 30.88
C GLY A 636 6.68 5.22 30.72
N ASP A 637 6.36 6.52 30.60
CA ASP A 637 5.01 7.05 30.41
C ASP A 637 4.59 7.17 28.93
N GLY A 638 5.47 6.82 27.98
CA GLY A 638 5.21 6.93 26.55
C GLY A 638 4.73 5.60 25.96
N TYR A 639 3.83 5.67 24.99
CA TYR A 639 3.21 4.54 24.30
C TYR A 639 3.36 4.69 22.79
N ILE A 640 3.55 3.57 22.10
CA ILE A 640 3.59 3.51 20.64
C ILE A 640 2.89 2.26 20.13
N ALA A 641 2.22 2.39 18.99
CA ALA A 641 1.67 1.29 18.24
C ALA A 641 2.08 1.38 16.77
N VAL A 642 2.29 0.23 16.12
CA VAL A 642 2.51 0.13 14.67
C VAL A 642 1.63 -0.97 14.08
N TYR A 643 0.85 -0.62 13.07
CA TYR A 643 0.16 -1.57 12.21
C TYR A 643 1.14 -2.08 11.17
N ARG A 644 1.31 -3.40 11.11
CA ARG A 644 2.16 -4.08 10.11
C ARG A 644 1.29 -4.68 9.03
N HIS A 645 1.70 -4.47 7.78
CA HIS A 645 1.02 -5.01 6.60
C HIS A 645 0.92 -6.53 6.64
N CYS A 646 2.02 -7.19 6.99
CA CYS A 646 2.14 -8.65 7.08
C CYS A 646 2.70 -9.08 8.45
N LEU A 647 2.63 -10.38 8.74
CA LEU A 647 3.22 -10.97 9.96
C LEU A 647 4.64 -11.49 9.76
N ASP A 648 5.18 -11.40 8.54
CA ASP A 648 6.46 -11.96 8.14
C ASP A 648 7.63 -11.34 8.91
N THR A 649 8.59 -12.19 9.23
CA THR A 649 9.87 -11.80 9.82
C THR A 649 11.03 -12.32 8.98
N LYS A 650 12.17 -11.64 9.08
CA LYS A 650 13.44 -12.10 8.55
C LYS A 650 14.50 -12.03 9.64
N THR A 651 15.34 -13.06 9.70
CA THR A 651 16.48 -13.12 10.61
C THR A 651 17.73 -12.63 9.91
N PHE A 652 18.47 -11.73 10.56
CA PHE A 652 19.71 -11.16 10.06
C PHE A 652 20.82 -11.29 11.09
N MET A 653 22.07 -11.31 10.63
CA MET A 653 23.23 -11.29 11.52
C MET A 653 23.70 -9.85 11.73
N ARG A 654 23.80 -9.42 12.99
CA ARG A 654 24.39 -8.14 13.41
C ARG A 654 25.46 -8.42 14.44
N ASN A 655 26.71 -8.04 14.18
CA ASN A 655 27.84 -8.29 15.09
C ASN A 655 27.92 -9.76 15.57
N GLU A 656 27.68 -10.71 14.66
CA GLU A 656 27.64 -12.15 14.93
C GLU A 656 26.43 -12.64 15.78
N GLU A 657 25.45 -11.78 16.05
CA GLU A 657 24.17 -12.13 16.70
C GLU A 657 23.02 -12.18 15.69
N ALA A 658 22.13 -13.16 15.82
CA ALA A 658 20.93 -13.27 15.00
C ALA A 658 19.82 -12.37 15.55
N ILE A 659 19.40 -11.37 14.78
CA ILE A 659 18.32 -10.44 15.09
C ILE A 659 17.17 -10.70 14.13
N GLU A 660 15.98 -10.89 14.67
CA GLU A 660 14.75 -10.98 13.89
C GLU A 660 14.12 -9.59 13.72
N ILE A 661 13.74 -9.23 12.49
CA ILE A 661 13.02 -8.00 12.18
C ILE A 661 11.77 -8.30 11.36
N TYR A 662 10.74 -7.47 11.50
CA TYR A 662 9.53 -7.57 10.66
C TYR A 662 9.84 -7.05 9.25
N SER A 663 9.47 -7.84 8.24
CA SER A 663 9.90 -7.61 6.86
C SER A 663 8.86 -8.15 5.87
N CYS A 664 8.14 -7.26 5.20
CA CYS A 664 7.12 -7.62 4.21
C CYS A 664 7.66 -7.48 2.79
N ASN A 665 7.47 -8.50 1.94
CA ASN A 665 7.93 -8.48 0.54
C ASN A 665 6.85 -8.05 -0.45
N ASP A 666 5.64 -7.72 0.01
CA ASP A 666 4.56 -7.29 -0.87
C ASP A 666 4.90 -5.97 -1.55
N ASP A 667 4.49 -5.82 -2.79
CA ASP A 667 4.73 -4.63 -3.58
C ASP A 667 3.94 -3.41 -3.10
N GLU A 668 2.81 -3.67 -2.45
CA GLU A 668 1.90 -2.67 -1.91
C GLU A 668 1.71 -2.96 -0.44
N GLN A 669 2.03 -1.98 0.41
CA GLN A 669 2.04 -2.20 1.84
C GLN A 669 1.37 -1.07 2.61
N VAL A 670 0.49 -1.45 3.54
CA VAL A 670 -0.14 -0.53 4.48
C VAL A 670 0.53 -0.63 5.83
N TRP A 671 1.15 0.46 6.26
CA TRP A 671 1.67 0.65 7.61
C TRP A 671 0.94 1.81 8.26
N ALA A 672 0.82 1.76 9.59
CA ALA A 672 0.32 2.89 10.35
C ALA A 672 1.03 2.97 11.69
N THR A 673 1.09 4.15 12.29
CA THR A 673 1.60 4.33 13.64
C THR A 673 0.73 5.26 14.46
N VAL A 674 0.64 4.98 15.75
CA VAL A 674 -0.03 5.83 16.74
C VAL A 674 0.94 6.03 17.91
N VAL A 675 1.11 7.26 18.36
CA VAL A 675 1.84 7.57 19.60
C VAL A 675 0.88 8.10 20.67
N GLY A 676 1.18 7.80 21.92
CA GLY A 676 0.38 8.22 23.06
C GLY A 676 1.21 8.27 24.34
N ASN A 677 0.65 8.76 25.43
CA ASN A 677 1.32 8.71 26.73
C ASN A 677 0.28 8.63 27.85
N THR A 678 0.74 8.52 29.09
CA THR A 678 -0.11 8.47 30.30
C THR A 678 -1.08 9.67 30.39
N GLN A 679 -0.75 10.84 29.84
CA GLN A 679 -1.65 12.00 29.87
C GLN A 679 -2.73 11.98 28.80
N THR A 680 -2.48 11.34 27.65
CA THR A 680 -3.47 11.24 26.56
C THR A 680 -4.35 10.00 26.66
N HIS A 681 -3.86 8.93 27.29
CA HIS A 681 -4.54 7.63 27.33
C HIS A 681 -4.74 7.05 28.74
N ASP A 682 -4.36 7.76 29.81
CA ASP A 682 -4.35 7.34 31.21
C ASP A 682 -3.45 6.13 31.55
N SER A 683 -3.38 5.10 30.71
CA SER A 683 -2.57 3.89 30.91
C SER A 683 -2.24 3.17 29.60
N PHE A 684 -1.20 2.34 29.60
CA PHE A 684 -0.83 1.52 28.44
C PHE A 684 -1.93 0.55 28.01
N SER A 685 -2.68 -0.03 28.95
CA SER A 685 -3.82 -0.92 28.63
C SER A 685 -4.96 -0.17 27.93
N ASN A 686 -5.25 1.08 28.32
CA ASN A 686 -6.23 1.90 27.63
C ASN A 686 -5.75 2.30 26.23
N PHE A 687 -4.45 2.59 26.07
CA PHE A 687 -3.86 2.84 24.75
C PHE A 687 -4.02 1.63 23.81
N ILE A 688 -3.69 0.43 24.28
CA ILE A 688 -3.91 -0.82 23.53
C ILE A 688 -5.39 -0.96 23.18
N PHE A 689 -6.30 -0.77 24.15
CA PHE A 689 -7.73 -0.86 23.91
C PHE A 689 -8.17 0.12 22.82
N THR A 690 -7.85 1.41 22.94
CA THR A 690 -8.22 2.44 21.96
C THR A 690 -7.73 2.11 20.55
N VAL A 691 -6.46 1.76 20.40
CA VAL A 691 -5.88 1.46 19.09
C VAL A 691 -6.39 0.13 18.53
N SER A 692 -6.66 -0.88 19.37
CA SER A 692 -7.23 -2.16 18.92
C SER A 692 -8.63 -2.04 18.31
N GLN A 693 -9.34 -0.94 18.57
CA GLN A 693 -10.63 -0.63 17.93
C GLN A 693 -10.47 0.02 16.55
N SER A 694 -9.24 0.12 16.03
CA SER A 694 -8.97 0.73 14.73
C SER A 694 -9.77 0.04 13.62
N LYS A 695 -10.22 0.80 12.63
CA LYS A 695 -10.73 0.25 11.38
C LYS A 695 -9.79 0.64 10.25
N ILE A 696 -9.16 -0.36 9.65
CA ILE A 696 -8.32 -0.18 8.48
C ILE A 696 -9.01 -0.86 7.31
N LYS A 697 -9.21 -0.11 6.23
CA LYS A 697 -9.80 -0.61 4.99
C LYS A 697 -8.90 -0.18 3.86
N SER A 698 -8.32 -1.15 3.16
CA SER A 698 -7.54 -0.95 1.96
C SER A 698 -8.25 -1.66 0.83
N LYS A 699 -8.56 -0.95 -0.26
CA LYS A 699 -9.32 -1.52 -1.38
C LYS A 699 -8.87 -0.94 -2.70
N TRP A 700 -8.94 -1.77 -3.73
CA TRP A 700 -8.92 -1.34 -5.12
C TRP A 700 -10.35 -1.10 -5.62
N TYR A 701 -10.58 0.02 -6.31
CA TYR A 701 -11.82 0.24 -7.04
C TYR A 701 -11.58 1.00 -8.35
N TRP A 702 -12.51 0.87 -9.29
CA TRP A 702 -12.51 1.66 -10.51
C TRP A 702 -13.20 3.01 -10.27
N SER A 703 -12.47 4.12 -10.39
CA SER A 703 -13.01 5.48 -10.34
C SER A 703 -13.56 5.85 -11.72
N TRP A 704 -14.87 5.83 -11.88
CA TRP A 704 -15.53 6.28 -13.12
C TRP A 704 -15.40 7.78 -13.36
N ALA A 705 -15.11 8.57 -12.31
CA ALA A 705 -14.93 10.01 -12.41
C ALA A 705 -13.56 10.37 -13.02
N GLU A 706 -12.52 9.64 -12.62
CA GLU A 706 -11.13 9.84 -13.08
C GLU A 706 -10.70 8.81 -14.13
N ASN A 707 -11.59 7.88 -14.47
CA ASN A 707 -11.44 6.83 -15.47
C ASN A 707 -10.21 5.94 -15.25
N ARG A 708 -9.94 5.59 -13.99
CA ARG A 708 -8.70 4.92 -13.54
C ARG A 708 -8.91 4.00 -12.33
N HIS A 709 -7.98 3.08 -12.08
CA HIS A 709 -8.00 2.25 -10.88
C HIS A 709 -7.49 3.06 -9.69
N VAL A 710 -8.08 2.91 -8.51
CA VAL A 710 -7.71 3.66 -7.31
C VAL A 710 -7.51 2.69 -6.16
N TRP A 711 -6.34 2.75 -5.56
CA TRP A 711 -6.03 2.11 -4.29
C TRP A 711 -6.33 3.07 -3.16
N GLU A 712 -7.45 2.86 -2.48
CA GLU A 712 -7.85 3.68 -1.35
C GLU A 712 -7.63 2.92 -0.05
N THR A 713 -6.82 3.51 0.83
CA THR A 713 -6.64 3.07 2.21
C THR A 713 -7.24 4.11 3.15
N THR A 714 -8.14 3.68 4.03
CA THR A 714 -8.70 4.49 5.12
C THR A 714 -8.37 3.85 6.47
N LEU A 715 -7.91 4.67 7.39
CA LEU A 715 -7.58 4.35 8.78
C LEU A 715 -8.44 5.22 9.70
N GLU A 716 -9.31 4.59 10.50
CA GLU A 716 -9.96 5.20 11.66
C GLU A 716 -9.32 4.67 12.93
N VAL A 717 -8.61 5.50 13.70
CA VAL A 717 -7.98 5.12 14.97
C VAL A 717 -7.81 6.33 15.87
N ASP A 718 -7.96 6.14 17.19
CA ASP A 718 -7.79 7.19 18.21
C ASP A 718 -8.56 8.50 17.91
N GLY A 719 -9.78 8.37 17.39
CA GLY A 719 -10.63 9.51 17.01
C GLY A 719 -10.18 10.26 15.76
N LYS A 720 -9.15 9.79 15.05
CA LYS A 720 -8.67 10.32 13.78
C LYS A 720 -9.13 9.45 12.63
N THR A 721 -9.34 10.09 11.49
CA THR A 721 -9.60 9.43 10.20
C THR A 721 -8.59 9.95 9.21
N LEU A 722 -7.80 9.05 8.65
CA LEU A 722 -6.87 9.33 7.55
C LEU A 722 -7.29 8.48 6.37
N SER A 723 -7.33 9.08 5.19
CA SER A 723 -7.58 8.37 3.95
C SER A 723 -6.51 8.78 2.95
N TYR A 724 -6.01 7.80 2.21
CA TYR A 724 -5.13 8.01 1.09
C TYR A 724 -5.67 7.25 -0.10
N SER A 725 -5.78 7.92 -1.23
CA SER A 725 -6.10 7.31 -2.52
C SER A 725 -4.89 7.46 -3.42
N TRP A 726 -4.32 6.32 -3.80
CA TRP A 726 -3.32 6.26 -4.84
C TRP A 726 -4.00 5.90 -6.15
N GLU A 727 -3.82 6.75 -7.15
CA GLU A 727 -4.39 6.54 -8.47
C GLU A 727 -3.43 5.71 -9.31
N ALA A 728 -3.89 4.53 -9.71
CA ALA A 728 -3.25 3.71 -10.72
C ALA A 728 -3.69 4.19 -12.09
N ASN A 729 -2.74 4.44 -13.00
CA ASN A 729 -3.07 4.30 -14.41
C ASN A 729 -3.45 2.84 -14.70
N VAL A 730 -4.23 2.62 -15.75
CA VAL A 730 -4.85 1.32 -16.10
C VAL A 730 -3.83 0.17 -16.20
N ASP A 731 -2.53 0.48 -16.26
CA ASP A 731 -1.43 -0.48 -16.40
C ASP A 731 -0.54 -0.65 -15.15
N ASP A 732 -0.91 -0.16 -13.95
CA ASP A 732 -0.16 -0.37 -12.68
C ASP A 732 -0.28 -1.78 -12.08
N LEU A 733 -0.61 -2.76 -12.92
CA LEU A 733 -0.72 -4.17 -12.58
C LEU A 733 0.65 -4.81 -12.80
N THR A 734 1.18 -5.47 -11.78
CA THR A 734 2.43 -6.24 -11.85
C THR A 734 2.38 -7.24 -13.01
N ASP A 735 3.54 -7.66 -13.55
CA ASP A 735 3.61 -8.75 -14.54
C ASP A 735 2.86 -10.01 -14.07
N ARG A 736 2.72 -10.22 -12.75
CA ARG A 736 1.92 -11.28 -12.16
C ARG A 736 0.41 -11.02 -12.25
N GLU A 737 -0.07 -9.81 -12.00
CA GLU A 737 -1.48 -9.44 -12.18
C GLU A 737 -1.85 -9.38 -13.67
N MET A 738 -0.93 -8.92 -14.52
CA MET A 738 -1.02 -9.03 -15.97
C MET A 738 -0.94 -10.49 -16.45
N TRP A 739 -0.25 -11.40 -15.76
CA TRP A 739 -0.23 -12.85 -16.07
C TRP A 739 -1.39 -13.62 -15.43
N GLU A 740 -2.01 -13.10 -14.37
CA GLU A 740 -3.27 -13.61 -13.81
C GLU A 740 -4.44 -13.14 -14.69
N LEU A 741 -4.35 -11.95 -15.30
CA LEU A 741 -5.27 -11.44 -16.33
C LEU A 741 -4.99 -12.01 -17.73
N ALA A 742 -3.74 -12.27 -18.11
CA ALA A 742 -3.36 -12.86 -19.40
C ALA A 742 -3.34 -14.40 -19.36
N GLY A 743 -3.16 -15.00 -18.19
CA GLY A 743 -3.42 -16.43 -17.92
C GLY A 743 -4.91 -16.75 -17.90
N ALA A 744 -5.77 -15.75 -17.72
CA ALA A 744 -7.21 -15.86 -17.99
C ALA A 744 -7.53 -15.97 -19.49
N ASN A 745 -6.56 -15.76 -20.39
CA ASN A 745 -6.71 -16.00 -21.83
C ASN A 745 -6.41 -17.44 -22.25
N ASN A 746 -6.95 -18.40 -21.51
CA ASN A 746 -7.54 -19.58 -22.12
C ASN A 746 -8.74 -20.07 -21.28
N THR A 747 -9.90 -19.44 -21.56
CA THR A 747 -11.28 -19.99 -21.45
C THR A 747 -12.16 -19.73 -20.23
N SER A 748 -11.88 -18.78 -19.32
CA SER A 748 -12.92 -18.33 -18.37
C SER A 748 -12.83 -16.84 -18.04
N THR A 749 -13.78 -16.05 -18.53
CA THR A 749 -14.11 -14.74 -17.99
C THR A 749 -14.51 -14.90 -16.52
N ILE A 750 -13.86 -14.19 -15.58
CA ILE A 750 -14.35 -14.10 -14.20
C ILE A 750 -15.67 -13.31 -14.26
N GLU A 751 -16.77 -14.02 -14.04
CA GLU A 751 -18.12 -13.48 -14.14
C GLU A 751 -18.66 -13.02 -12.78
N THR A 752 -19.75 -12.26 -12.79
CA THR A 752 -20.53 -12.05 -11.55
C THR A 752 -21.06 -13.39 -11.04
N ALA A 753 -21.14 -13.55 -9.72
CA ALA A 753 -21.55 -14.83 -9.14
C ALA A 753 -22.94 -15.25 -9.64
N SER A 754 -23.02 -16.44 -10.23
CA SER A 754 -24.28 -17.04 -10.69
C SER A 754 -24.86 -17.89 -9.55
N VAL A 755 -25.60 -17.21 -8.67
CA VAL A 755 -26.16 -17.78 -7.45
C VAL A 755 -27.68 -17.87 -7.56
N ASN A 756 -28.23 -19.02 -7.19
CA ASN A 756 -29.66 -19.19 -6.96
C ASN A 756 -29.86 -20.01 -5.68
N GLY A 757 -31.09 -20.13 -5.22
CA GLY A 757 -31.38 -21.00 -4.10
C GLY A 757 -32.87 -21.12 -3.83
N TYR A 758 -33.21 -21.94 -2.85
CA TYR A 758 -34.58 -22.26 -2.50
C TYR A 758 -34.68 -22.57 -1.01
N GLN A 759 -35.90 -22.58 -0.50
CA GLN A 759 -36.19 -22.93 0.89
C GLN A 759 -37.09 -24.17 0.92
N VAL A 760 -36.76 -25.10 1.81
CA VAL A 760 -37.54 -26.32 2.08
C VAL A 760 -38.13 -26.20 3.47
N SER A 761 -39.41 -26.52 3.63
CA SER A 761 -40.11 -26.44 4.92
C SER A 761 -40.50 -27.82 5.42
N GLY A 762 -40.50 -28.01 6.74
CA GLY A 762 -40.94 -29.23 7.38
C GLY A 762 -39.90 -30.35 7.33
N VAL A 763 -38.61 -30.01 7.35
CA VAL A 763 -37.51 -30.98 7.34
C VAL A 763 -37.35 -31.60 8.73
N THR A 764 -37.61 -32.91 8.81
CA THR A 764 -37.57 -33.72 10.04
C THR A 764 -36.43 -34.74 9.98
N ASP A 765 -36.40 -35.69 10.92
CA ASP A 765 -35.59 -36.92 10.89
C ASP A 765 -35.94 -37.88 9.73
N ALA A 766 -37.14 -37.75 9.17
CA ALA A 766 -37.50 -38.41 7.92
C ALA A 766 -37.04 -37.63 6.68
N ALA A 767 -36.57 -38.35 5.66
CA ALA A 767 -36.15 -37.79 4.37
C ALA A 767 -37.24 -36.95 3.71
N THR A 768 -36.97 -35.65 3.59
CA THR A 768 -37.86 -34.66 2.98
C THR A 768 -37.38 -34.35 1.57
N ASN A 769 -38.21 -34.64 0.57
CA ASN A 769 -37.90 -34.34 -0.82
C ASN A 769 -37.86 -32.81 -1.03
N THR A 770 -36.79 -32.31 -1.63
CA THR A 770 -36.59 -30.86 -1.84
C THR A 770 -37.36 -30.31 -3.04
N GLY A 771 -37.87 -31.19 -3.92
CA GLY A 771 -38.44 -30.82 -5.22
C GLY A 771 -37.38 -30.49 -6.28
N HIS A 772 -36.10 -30.67 -5.96
CA HIS A 772 -34.96 -30.44 -6.85
C HIS A 772 -34.17 -31.73 -7.10
N THR A 773 -33.39 -31.76 -8.17
CA THR A 773 -32.58 -32.91 -8.58
C THR A 773 -31.10 -32.56 -8.74
N ASN A 774 -30.24 -33.58 -8.75
CA ASN A 774 -28.80 -33.53 -9.03
C ASN A 774 -27.99 -32.68 -8.03
N CYS A 775 -28.13 -32.93 -6.73
CA CYS A 775 -27.40 -32.22 -5.67
C CYS A 775 -25.96 -32.73 -5.51
N GLU A 776 -25.72 -34.01 -5.74
CA GLU A 776 -24.39 -34.62 -5.74
C GLU A 776 -23.83 -34.67 -7.17
N SER A 777 -24.66 -35.10 -8.13
CA SER A 777 -24.24 -35.43 -9.49
C SER A 777 -24.04 -34.23 -10.42
N SER A 778 -24.38 -33.00 -10.00
CA SER A 778 -24.12 -31.78 -10.77
C SER A 778 -22.75 -31.17 -10.50
N SER A 779 -22.24 -30.35 -11.42
CA SER A 779 -21.02 -29.55 -11.22
C SER A 779 -21.21 -28.40 -10.21
N ASP A 780 -22.44 -28.08 -9.85
CA ASP A 780 -22.75 -26.92 -9.03
C ASP A 780 -22.36 -27.16 -7.57
N VAL A 781 -21.99 -26.09 -6.88
CA VAL A 781 -21.64 -26.09 -5.46
C VAL A 781 -22.89 -25.71 -4.67
N LEU A 782 -23.12 -26.42 -3.57
CA LEU A 782 -24.35 -26.35 -2.78
C LEU A 782 -23.99 -26.16 -1.32
N LEU A 783 -24.68 -25.22 -0.67
CA LEU A 783 -24.64 -25.00 0.77
C LEU A 783 -26.05 -25.15 1.32
N HIS A 784 -26.19 -25.69 2.53
CA HIS A 784 -27.48 -25.86 3.20
C HIS A 784 -27.41 -25.48 4.69
N GLN A 785 -28.51 -24.94 5.23
CA GLN A 785 -28.57 -24.43 6.61
C GLN A 785 -29.99 -24.49 7.18
N ASN A 786 -30.15 -24.96 8.42
CA ASN A 786 -31.39 -24.80 9.18
C ASN A 786 -31.56 -23.33 9.60
N VAL A 787 -32.70 -22.72 9.27
CA VAL A 787 -33.01 -21.29 9.49
C VAL A 787 -34.25 -21.04 10.36
N SER A 788 -34.81 -22.10 10.95
CA SER A 788 -35.85 -22.04 11.97
C SER A 788 -35.41 -22.74 13.25
N PHE A 789 -36.12 -22.48 14.34
CA PHE A 789 -35.92 -23.14 15.63
C PHE A 789 -37.27 -23.66 16.14
N ASN A 790 -37.66 -24.84 15.67
CA ASN A 790 -38.94 -25.47 16.06
C ASN A 790 -38.72 -26.56 17.11
N GLY A 791 -37.70 -27.40 16.92
CA GLY A 791 -37.23 -28.35 17.93
C GLY A 791 -36.22 -27.69 18.88
N VAL A 792 -36.23 -28.09 20.15
CA VAL A 792 -35.28 -27.59 21.15
C VAL A 792 -33.97 -28.37 21.14
N ASP A 793 -33.95 -29.58 20.57
CA ASP A 793 -32.80 -30.48 20.61
C ASP A 793 -31.83 -30.17 19.46
N PRO A 794 -30.50 -30.36 19.64
CA PRO A 794 -29.53 -30.16 18.56
C PRO A 794 -29.75 -31.13 17.39
N THR A 795 -29.53 -30.66 16.16
CA THR A 795 -29.70 -31.43 14.92
C THR A 795 -28.62 -31.09 13.93
N ILE A 796 -28.29 -32.10 13.15
CA ILE A 796 -27.29 -32.03 12.10
C ILE A 796 -28.01 -32.26 10.79
N LEU A 797 -27.92 -31.27 9.90
CA LEU A 797 -28.57 -31.30 8.61
C LEU A 797 -27.74 -32.09 7.60
N ARG A 798 -28.36 -33.04 6.90
CA ARG A 798 -27.74 -33.83 5.83
C ARG A 798 -28.54 -33.69 4.54
N MET A 799 -27.84 -33.64 3.42
CA MET A 799 -28.41 -33.69 2.07
C MET A 799 -27.94 -34.95 1.35
N VAL A 800 -28.84 -35.62 0.62
CA VAL A 800 -28.54 -36.83 -0.14
C VAL A 800 -29.29 -36.87 -1.48
N GLU A 801 -28.64 -37.41 -2.50
CA GLU A 801 -29.24 -37.72 -3.81
C GLU A 801 -29.65 -39.19 -3.90
N ALA A 802 -30.91 -39.46 -4.29
CA ALA A 802 -31.38 -40.82 -4.56
C ALA A 802 -30.99 -41.29 -5.98
N ASP A 803 -31.08 -42.59 -6.25
CA ASP A 803 -30.76 -43.20 -7.56
C ASP A 803 -31.51 -42.59 -8.76
N ASN A 804 -32.67 -41.96 -8.52
CA ASN A 804 -33.48 -41.28 -9.54
C ASN A 804 -33.07 -39.80 -9.74
N GLY A 805 -32.04 -39.33 -9.05
CA GLY A 805 -31.52 -37.97 -9.07
C GLY A 805 -32.27 -37.00 -8.14
N GLU A 806 -33.30 -37.43 -7.41
CA GLU A 806 -34.05 -36.56 -6.48
C GLU A 806 -33.23 -36.29 -5.22
N CYS A 807 -33.28 -35.04 -4.76
CA CYS A 807 -32.57 -34.60 -3.57
C CYS A 807 -33.47 -34.61 -2.33
N PHE A 808 -32.91 -35.08 -1.21
CA PHE A 808 -33.58 -35.17 0.07
C PHE A 808 -32.75 -34.48 1.15
N LEU A 809 -33.44 -33.87 2.10
CA LEU A 809 -32.87 -33.33 3.34
C LEU A 809 -33.35 -34.14 4.55
N ILE A 810 -32.46 -34.34 5.51
CA ILE A 810 -32.72 -35.06 6.75
C ILE A 810 -32.07 -34.29 7.90
N ASN A 811 -32.80 -34.07 8.99
CA ASN A 811 -32.24 -33.57 10.25
C ASN A 811 -31.95 -34.75 11.17
N VAL A 812 -30.68 -35.02 11.46
CA VAL A 812 -30.29 -36.06 12.40
C VAL A 812 -30.18 -35.47 13.80
N GLU A 813 -31.02 -35.91 14.72
CA GLU A 813 -30.97 -35.47 16.12
C GLU A 813 -29.73 -35.95 16.86
N ASP A 814 -29.32 -35.13 17.81
CA ASP A 814 -28.36 -35.47 18.85
C ASP A 814 -28.90 -36.56 19.79
N GLN A 815 -28.03 -37.50 20.18
CA GLN A 815 -28.34 -38.62 21.09
C GLN A 815 -27.54 -38.56 22.39
N SER A 816 -26.87 -37.44 22.68
CA SER A 816 -25.89 -37.33 23.76
C SER A 816 -26.52 -37.35 25.15
N GLN A 817 -27.76 -36.86 25.28
CA GLN A 817 -28.47 -36.76 26.56
C GLN A 817 -29.67 -37.70 26.65
N ASP A 818 -30.40 -37.94 25.56
CA ASP A 818 -31.41 -38.99 25.48
C ASP A 818 -31.39 -39.74 24.14
N SER A 819 -32.22 -40.77 24.02
CA SER A 819 -32.26 -41.66 22.85
C SER A 819 -33.46 -41.38 21.93
N GLU A 820 -34.12 -40.23 22.11
CA GLU A 820 -35.16 -39.73 21.23
C GLU A 820 -34.52 -39.31 19.88
N LEU A 821 -35.29 -39.34 18.80
CA LEU A 821 -34.79 -39.09 17.43
C LEU A 821 -35.81 -38.30 16.58
N ASN A 822 -36.96 -37.93 17.15
CA ASN A 822 -38.03 -37.28 16.40
C ASN A 822 -37.86 -35.77 16.49
N HIS A 823 -37.44 -35.14 15.39
CA HIS A 823 -37.31 -33.70 15.34
C HIS A 823 -38.57 -33.03 14.76
N GLU A 824 -38.97 -31.89 15.33
CA GLU A 824 -40.01 -31.05 14.72
C GLU A 824 -39.53 -30.48 13.37
N GLY A 825 -40.41 -30.44 12.38
CA GLY A 825 -40.01 -30.03 11.03
C GLY A 825 -39.44 -28.60 10.97
N GLU A 826 -38.23 -28.44 10.44
CA GLU A 826 -37.53 -27.16 10.31
C GLU A 826 -37.62 -26.56 8.90
N GLN A 827 -37.28 -25.28 8.79
CA GLN A 827 -37.03 -24.60 7.53
C GLN A 827 -35.54 -24.66 7.22
N VAL A 828 -35.22 -25.10 6.00
CA VAL A 828 -33.85 -25.18 5.48
C VAL A 828 -33.71 -24.27 4.28
N ASP A 829 -32.68 -23.43 4.27
CA ASP A 829 -32.26 -22.73 3.08
C ASP A 829 -31.17 -23.51 2.35
N VAL A 830 -31.25 -23.54 1.02
CA VAL A 830 -30.25 -24.13 0.14
C VAL A 830 -29.79 -23.09 -0.88
N ILE A 831 -28.47 -22.88 -0.97
CA ILE A 831 -27.84 -21.96 -1.92
C ILE A 831 -27.01 -22.76 -2.91
N ARG A 832 -27.09 -22.39 -4.20
CA ARG A 832 -26.48 -23.06 -5.33
C ARG A 832 -25.65 -22.09 -6.15
N PHE A 833 -24.34 -22.34 -6.20
CA PHE A 833 -23.35 -21.63 -7.02
C PHE A 833 -23.09 -22.44 -8.29
N LYS A 834 -23.23 -21.78 -9.45
CA LYS A 834 -22.99 -22.42 -10.77
C LYS A 834 -21.60 -22.18 -11.33
N ASN A 835 -20.96 -21.10 -10.91
CA ASN A 835 -19.65 -20.70 -11.41
C ASN A 835 -18.62 -21.02 -10.31
N HIS A 836 -17.50 -21.64 -10.71
CA HIS A 836 -16.42 -21.96 -9.78
C HIS A 836 -15.65 -20.72 -9.32
N ARG A 837 -15.46 -19.76 -10.23
CA ARG A 837 -14.74 -18.51 -9.98
C ARG A 837 -15.64 -17.34 -10.30
N PHE A 838 -15.73 -16.37 -9.40
CA PHE A 838 -16.58 -15.19 -9.58
C PHE A 838 -16.05 -13.97 -8.82
N VAL A 839 -16.60 -12.79 -9.12
CA VAL A 839 -16.25 -11.57 -8.41
C VAL A 839 -16.49 -11.72 -6.90
N GLY A 840 -15.41 -11.62 -6.13
CA GLY A 840 -15.43 -11.67 -4.66
C GLY A 840 -15.36 -13.07 -4.05
N GLY A 841 -15.18 -14.15 -4.83
CA GLY A 841 -15.13 -15.50 -4.27
C GLY A 841 -14.89 -16.63 -5.28
N GLU A 842 -14.69 -17.82 -4.72
CA GLU A 842 -14.67 -19.07 -5.45
C GLU A 842 -15.52 -20.11 -4.74
N ALA A 843 -16.01 -21.08 -5.51
CA ALA A 843 -16.82 -22.18 -5.05
C ALA A 843 -16.30 -23.46 -5.70
N ASP A 844 -15.95 -24.47 -4.88
CA ASP A 844 -15.53 -25.76 -5.42
C ASP A 844 -15.91 -26.93 -4.50
N LYS A 845 -15.46 -28.11 -4.88
CA LYS A 845 -15.66 -29.37 -4.16
C LYS A 845 -14.32 -29.94 -3.70
N ALA A 846 -14.25 -30.28 -2.42
CA ALA A 846 -13.17 -31.06 -1.86
C ALA A 846 -13.60 -32.54 -1.76
N TYR A 847 -12.81 -33.42 -2.34
CA TYR A 847 -13.06 -34.87 -2.32
C TYR A 847 -12.21 -35.55 -1.24
N ASP A 848 -12.66 -36.72 -0.81
CA ASP A 848 -11.97 -37.60 0.13
C ASP A 848 -11.71 -37.02 1.54
N VAL A 849 -12.43 -35.97 1.96
CA VAL A 849 -12.26 -35.31 3.26
C VAL A 849 -12.85 -36.17 4.39
N ASN A 850 -12.10 -36.42 5.46
CA ASN A 850 -12.53 -37.22 6.61
C ASN A 850 -12.24 -36.49 7.94
N HIS A 851 -12.11 -37.24 9.06
CA HIS A 851 -11.84 -36.71 10.40
C HIS A 851 -10.44 -36.08 10.59
N GLU A 852 -9.53 -36.29 9.66
CA GLU A 852 -8.21 -35.65 9.61
C GLU A 852 -8.29 -34.27 8.95
N TRP A 853 -7.47 -33.34 9.43
CA TRP A 853 -7.38 -31.99 8.86
C TRP A 853 -6.79 -32.03 7.45
N THR A 854 -7.51 -31.42 6.51
CA THR A 854 -7.11 -31.27 5.11
C THR A 854 -7.01 -29.78 4.78
N THR A 855 -5.87 -29.36 4.26
CA THR A 855 -5.68 -27.98 3.78
C THR A 855 -6.21 -27.86 2.36
N ILE A 856 -7.09 -26.89 2.14
CA ILE A 856 -7.58 -26.49 0.83
C ILE A 856 -6.81 -25.26 0.39
N GLU A 857 -6.12 -25.36 -0.75
CA GLU A 857 -5.50 -24.23 -1.41
C GLU A 857 -6.53 -23.53 -2.29
N LEU A 858 -6.55 -22.20 -2.24
CA LEU A 858 -7.51 -21.37 -2.95
C LEU A 858 -6.96 -20.94 -4.31
N ASP A 859 -7.86 -20.78 -5.28
CA ASP A 859 -7.53 -20.25 -6.60
C ASP A 859 -7.22 -18.75 -6.56
N PHE A 860 -7.80 -18.02 -5.59
CA PHE A 860 -7.59 -16.60 -5.37
C PHE A 860 -6.96 -16.29 -4.00
N SER A 861 -6.50 -15.04 -3.86
CA SER A 861 -6.06 -14.47 -2.57
C SER A 861 -7.14 -13.52 -2.02
N TYR A 862 -7.42 -13.61 -0.72
CA TYR A 862 -8.49 -12.90 -0.02
C TYR A 862 -7.93 -12.09 1.16
N TYR A 863 -8.55 -10.95 1.48
CA TYR A 863 -8.16 -10.07 2.60
C TYR A 863 -8.90 -10.43 3.89
N ASN A 864 -10.23 -10.60 3.80
CA ASN A 864 -11.09 -11.06 4.88
C ASN A 864 -11.94 -12.25 4.38
N PRO A 865 -11.31 -13.40 4.13
CA PRO A 865 -11.98 -14.60 3.66
C PRO A 865 -13.00 -15.10 4.69
N VAL A 866 -14.22 -15.35 4.20
CA VAL A 866 -15.29 -16.00 4.94
C VAL A 866 -15.61 -17.32 4.22
N VAL A 867 -15.41 -18.43 4.92
CA VAL A 867 -15.50 -19.78 4.34
C VAL A 867 -16.77 -20.50 4.79
N PHE A 868 -17.47 -21.12 3.85
CA PHE A 868 -18.67 -21.92 4.08
C PHE A 868 -18.44 -23.31 3.53
N ALA A 869 -18.85 -24.35 4.27
CA ALA A 869 -18.64 -25.71 3.84
C ALA A 869 -19.80 -26.62 4.24
N SER A 870 -20.39 -27.30 3.26
CA SER A 870 -21.46 -28.28 3.49
C SER A 870 -21.03 -29.65 2.99
N VAL A 871 -21.27 -30.67 3.81
CA VAL A 871 -21.21 -32.07 3.36
C VAL A 871 -22.42 -32.34 2.47
N ILE A 872 -22.17 -32.88 1.27
CA ILE A 872 -23.22 -33.31 0.35
C ILE A 872 -23.05 -34.80 0.09
N GLY A 873 -24.11 -35.56 0.41
CA GLY A 873 -24.13 -37.01 0.38
C GLY A 873 -23.96 -37.68 1.74
N ILE A 874 -24.09 -39.01 1.74
CA ILE A 874 -24.00 -39.86 2.92
C ILE A 874 -23.11 -41.06 2.58
N ALA A 875 -21.78 -40.86 2.66
CA ALA A 875 -20.83 -41.96 2.51
C ALA A 875 -20.64 -42.68 3.86
N GLY A 876 -20.62 -41.94 4.97
CA GLY A 876 -20.73 -42.45 6.33
C GLY A 876 -22.13 -42.24 6.90
N THR A 877 -22.64 -43.21 7.66
CA THR A 877 -23.97 -43.09 8.28
C THR A 877 -23.98 -42.22 9.52
N ASP A 878 -22.82 -41.95 10.10
CA ASP A 878 -22.69 -41.19 11.34
C ASP A 878 -22.96 -39.70 11.08
N PRO A 879 -23.62 -38.99 12.03
CA PRO A 879 -23.91 -37.58 11.88
C PRO A 879 -22.64 -36.74 12.04
N VAL A 880 -22.41 -35.83 11.09
CA VAL A 880 -21.20 -35.02 10.99
C VAL A 880 -21.51 -33.57 10.64
N THR A 881 -20.63 -32.67 11.07
CA THR A 881 -20.57 -31.29 10.61
C THR A 881 -19.17 -30.99 10.06
N THR A 882 -18.96 -29.79 9.53
CA THR A 882 -17.68 -29.34 9.00
C THR A 882 -16.99 -28.44 10.03
N GLU A 883 -15.70 -28.66 10.25
CA GLU A 883 -14.89 -27.77 11.04
C GLU A 883 -13.87 -27.07 10.18
N ILE A 884 -13.74 -25.76 10.36
CA ILE A 884 -12.80 -24.91 9.63
C ILE A 884 -11.86 -24.23 10.64
N ARG A 885 -10.59 -24.11 10.28
CA ARG A 885 -9.60 -23.32 11.02
C ARG A 885 -8.52 -22.79 10.07
N ASN A 886 -7.58 -22.02 10.62
CA ASN A 886 -6.39 -21.56 9.91
C ASN A 886 -6.73 -20.90 8.56
N ILE A 887 -7.78 -20.09 8.53
CA ILE A 887 -8.16 -19.36 7.33
C ILE A 887 -7.09 -18.28 7.10
N THR A 888 -6.39 -18.38 5.98
CA THR A 888 -5.39 -17.43 5.49
C THR A 888 -5.90 -16.77 4.21
N SER A 889 -5.10 -15.86 3.62
CA SER A 889 -5.47 -15.24 2.35
C SER A 889 -5.58 -16.23 1.20
N THR A 890 -4.87 -17.36 1.22
CA THR A 890 -4.81 -18.30 0.09
C THR A 890 -5.17 -19.74 0.46
N SER A 891 -5.54 -20.03 1.70
CA SER A 891 -5.87 -21.40 2.13
C SER A 891 -6.72 -21.45 3.40
N PHE A 892 -7.36 -22.59 3.65
CA PHE A 892 -7.97 -22.91 4.94
C PHE A 892 -7.86 -24.41 5.24
N ASP A 893 -7.88 -24.77 6.51
CA ASP A 893 -7.97 -26.17 6.95
C ASP A 893 -9.43 -26.56 7.17
N VAL A 894 -9.84 -27.72 6.66
CA VAL A 894 -11.17 -28.30 6.87
C VAL A 894 -11.09 -29.76 7.27
N ARG A 895 -12.07 -30.22 8.06
CA ARG A 895 -12.33 -31.65 8.29
C ARG A 895 -13.81 -31.94 8.48
N VAL A 896 -14.18 -33.19 8.29
CA VAL A 896 -15.50 -33.72 8.65
C VAL A 896 -15.44 -34.21 10.10
N ALA A 897 -16.18 -33.57 11.00
CA ALA A 897 -16.12 -33.83 12.42
C ALA A 897 -17.42 -34.45 12.94
N GLU A 898 -17.29 -35.51 13.71
CA GLU A 898 -18.37 -36.03 14.55
C GLU A 898 -18.45 -35.26 15.87
N PHE A 899 -19.62 -35.24 16.47
CA PHE A 899 -19.78 -34.76 17.85
C PHE A 899 -19.24 -35.79 18.83
N ALA A 900 -18.90 -35.36 20.05
CA ALA A 900 -18.13 -36.14 21.01
C ALA A 900 -18.86 -37.39 21.57
N TRP A 901 -20.14 -37.57 21.25
CA TRP A 901 -20.90 -38.78 21.56
C TRP A 901 -20.58 -39.97 20.63
N ASN A 902 -19.92 -39.73 19.48
CA ASN A 902 -19.39 -40.76 18.60
C ASN A 902 -17.89 -41.03 18.87
N ASP A 903 -17.26 -41.90 18.07
CA ASP A 903 -15.87 -42.31 18.29
C ASP A 903 -14.82 -41.37 17.68
N GLY A 904 -15.28 -40.38 16.89
CA GLY A 904 -14.45 -39.34 16.30
C GLY A 904 -13.77 -39.76 14.98
N ASN A 905 -13.99 -40.99 14.51
CA ASN A 905 -13.46 -41.48 13.24
C ASN A 905 -14.57 -41.52 12.18
N HIS A 906 -14.47 -40.65 11.19
CA HIS A 906 -15.40 -40.67 10.06
C HIS A 906 -14.76 -41.18 8.77
N THR A 907 -15.56 -41.80 7.89
CA THR A 907 -15.14 -42.14 6.52
C THR A 907 -15.01 -40.88 5.67
N SER A 908 -14.31 -40.97 4.55
CA SER A 908 -14.18 -39.86 3.61
C SER A 908 -15.51 -39.51 2.93
N GLU A 909 -15.82 -38.22 2.83
CA GLU A 909 -17.00 -37.65 2.17
C GLU A 909 -16.61 -36.58 1.14
N THR A 910 -17.60 -36.10 0.36
CA THR A 910 -17.43 -34.97 -0.55
C THR A 910 -18.00 -33.71 0.10
N LEU A 911 -17.19 -32.66 0.14
CA LEU A 911 -17.50 -31.39 0.76
C LEU A 911 -17.60 -30.32 -0.32
N HIS A 912 -18.70 -29.57 -0.31
CA HIS A 912 -18.88 -28.39 -1.14
C HIS A 912 -18.47 -27.18 -0.31
N TYR A 913 -17.58 -26.33 -0.84
CA TYR A 913 -17.16 -25.11 -0.15
C TYR A 913 -17.32 -23.87 -1.02
N VAL A 914 -17.53 -22.76 -0.34
CA VAL A 914 -17.49 -21.42 -0.93
C VAL A 914 -16.64 -20.55 -0.02
N VAL A 915 -15.65 -19.87 -0.58
CA VAL A 915 -14.95 -18.79 0.11
C VAL A 915 -15.27 -17.48 -0.59
N MET A 916 -15.60 -16.47 0.19
CA MET A 916 -15.84 -15.13 -0.33
C MET A 916 -15.17 -14.09 0.56
N GLU A 917 -14.75 -12.99 -0.04
CA GLU A 917 -14.38 -11.79 0.70
C GLU A 917 -15.61 -11.25 1.46
N ALA A 918 -15.43 -10.79 2.70
CA ALA A 918 -16.51 -10.18 3.46
C ALA A 918 -16.97 -8.87 2.78
N GLY A 919 -18.26 -8.71 2.54
CA GLY A 919 -18.80 -7.54 1.84
C GLY A 919 -20.16 -7.75 1.22
N THR A 920 -20.58 -6.78 0.40
CA THR A 920 -21.86 -6.83 -0.32
C THR A 920 -21.62 -6.86 -1.83
N TYR A 921 -22.14 -7.88 -2.50
CA TYR A 921 -21.95 -8.16 -3.91
C TYR A 921 -23.27 -8.05 -4.67
N THR A 922 -23.19 -7.77 -5.97
CA THR A 922 -24.33 -7.89 -6.88
C THR A 922 -24.13 -9.17 -7.70
N ILE A 923 -25.10 -10.08 -7.64
CA ILE A 923 -25.03 -11.36 -8.36
C ILE A 923 -25.64 -11.24 -9.76
N ALA A 924 -25.44 -12.24 -10.62
CA ALA A 924 -25.76 -12.17 -12.06
C ALA A 924 -27.22 -11.82 -12.40
N ASN A 925 -28.16 -12.04 -11.47
CA ASN A 925 -29.58 -11.69 -11.63
C ASN A 925 -29.96 -10.31 -11.03
N GLY A 926 -28.99 -9.50 -10.62
CA GLY A 926 -29.17 -8.15 -10.07
C GLY A 926 -29.45 -8.09 -8.57
N LEU A 927 -29.63 -9.24 -7.91
CA LEU A 927 -29.85 -9.28 -6.46
C LEU A 927 -28.55 -9.04 -5.68
N LYS A 928 -28.69 -8.76 -4.38
CA LYS A 928 -27.57 -8.49 -3.48
C LYS A 928 -27.22 -9.72 -2.65
N LEU A 929 -25.94 -9.95 -2.44
CA LEU A 929 -25.39 -10.97 -1.56
C LEU A 929 -24.56 -10.26 -0.49
N HIS A 930 -24.76 -10.57 0.79
CA HIS A 930 -24.04 -9.98 1.92
C HIS A 930 -23.31 -11.07 2.69
N VAL A 931 -21.98 -10.96 2.77
CA VAL A 931 -21.09 -11.87 3.50
C VAL A 931 -20.47 -11.12 4.68
N GLY A 932 -20.45 -11.74 5.85
CA GLY A 932 -19.81 -11.20 7.03
C GLY A 932 -19.48 -12.27 8.05
N ALA A 933 -18.95 -11.85 9.20
CA ALA A 933 -18.69 -12.72 10.35
C ALA A 933 -19.09 -12.03 11.65
N VAL A 934 -19.47 -12.83 12.65
CA VAL A 934 -19.85 -12.39 13.99
C VAL A 934 -19.15 -13.29 15.03
N ALA A 935 -18.73 -12.69 16.14
CA ALA A 935 -18.18 -13.43 17.27
C ALA A 935 -19.34 -13.79 18.23
N LEU A 936 -19.56 -15.08 18.46
CA LEU A 936 -20.61 -15.57 19.34
C LEU A 936 -20.00 -16.15 20.62
N GLU A 937 -20.79 -16.08 21.69
CA GLU A 937 -20.48 -16.64 23.00
C GLU A 937 -21.68 -17.47 23.50
N ASP A 938 -21.42 -18.61 24.14
CA ASP A 938 -22.42 -19.40 24.85
C ASP A 938 -21.88 -19.81 26.23
N ASP A 939 -22.65 -19.51 27.28
CA ASP A 939 -22.26 -19.73 28.67
C ASP A 939 -22.61 -21.14 29.22
N LEU A 940 -23.21 -21.99 28.38
CA LEU A 940 -23.60 -23.36 28.70
C LEU A 940 -24.40 -23.47 30.01
N ASN A 941 -25.33 -22.54 30.26
CA ASN A 941 -26.26 -22.54 31.41
C ASN A 941 -27.65 -23.13 31.12
N GLY A 942 -27.78 -23.89 30.04
CA GLY A 942 -28.95 -24.71 29.72
C GLY A 942 -29.85 -24.16 28.62
N SER A 943 -29.60 -22.96 28.09
CA SER A 943 -30.34 -22.38 26.97
C SER A 943 -29.36 -21.71 26.00
N PRO A 944 -29.54 -21.84 24.67
CA PRO A 944 -28.65 -21.20 23.72
C PRO A 944 -28.72 -19.66 23.79
N ASP A 945 -27.56 -19.02 23.73
CA ASP A 945 -27.43 -17.56 23.73
C ASP A 945 -27.51 -17.01 22.30
N PHE A 946 -28.66 -16.43 21.95
CA PHE A 946 -28.91 -15.88 20.61
C PHE A 946 -28.49 -14.42 20.49
N GLU A 947 -27.66 -14.13 19.50
CA GLU A 947 -27.29 -12.79 19.07
C GLU A 947 -28.07 -12.36 17.82
N THR A 948 -28.47 -11.10 17.75
CA THR A 948 -29.16 -10.54 16.57
C THR A 948 -28.15 -9.98 15.57
N VAL A 949 -28.17 -10.50 14.34
CA VAL A 949 -27.34 -10.02 13.22
C VAL A 949 -28.20 -9.25 12.22
N GLY A 950 -27.72 -8.08 11.80
CA GLY A 950 -28.36 -7.23 10.80
C GLY A 950 -27.84 -7.49 9.38
N VAL A 951 -28.74 -7.53 8.41
CA VAL A 951 -28.43 -7.62 6.97
C VAL A 951 -29.26 -6.59 6.20
N ASP A 952 -28.68 -5.93 5.19
CA ASP A 952 -29.43 -4.94 4.39
C ASP A 952 -30.20 -5.61 3.25
N LEU A 953 -31.10 -6.55 3.59
CA LEU A 953 -31.89 -7.33 2.62
C LEU A 953 -33.34 -7.49 3.09
N GLN A 954 -34.29 -7.29 2.17
CA GLN A 954 -35.73 -7.37 2.47
C GLN A 954 -36.22 -8.80 2.69
N ASP A 955 -35.78 -9.71 1.82
CA ASP A 955 -35.95 -11.17 1.93
C ASP A 955 -34.69 -11.83 1.38
N TYR A 956 -34.28 -12.94 1.97
CA TYR A 956 -32.99 -13.56 1.68
C TYR A 956 -32.97 -15.06 2.02
N LEU A 957 -32.01 -15.79 1.47
CA LEU A 957 -31.53 -17.09 1.94
C LEU A 957 -30.32 -16.87 2.84
N LEU A 958 -30.09 -17.75 3.82
CA LEU A 958 -29.03 -17.59 4.80
C LEU A 958 -28.25 -18.89 4.98
N ILE A 959 -26.93 -18.79 4.97
CA ILE A 959 -25.99 -19.84 5.38
C ILE A 959 -25.10 -19.28 6.49
N SER A 960 -24.71 -20.11 7.45
CA SER A 960 -23.71 -19.78 8.46
C SER A 960 -22.68 -20.90 8.61
N GLN A 961 -21.50 -20.56 9.12
CA GLN A 961 -20.41 -21.53 9.30
C GLN A 961 -19.51 -21.11 10.46
N VAL A 962 -19.23 -22.04 11.38
CA VAL A 962 -18.20 -21.84 12.42
C VAL A 962 -16.81 -21.90 11.76
N GLN A 963 -16.00 -20.85 11.96
CA GLN A 963 -14.72 -20.64 11.27
C GLN A 963 -13.51 -20.49 12.21
N GLY A 964 -13.76 -20.46 13.52
CA GLY A 964 -12.74 -20.46 14.56
C GLY A 964 -13.37 -20.54 15.94
N LYS A 965 -12.70 -21.16 16.91
CA LYS A 965 -13.22 -21.39 18.27
C LYS A 965 -12.11 -21.46 19.31
N ASP A 966 -12.42 -21.07 20.54
CA ASP A 966 -11.45 -21.04 21.65
C ASP A 966 -11.35 -22.39 22.40
N LYS A 967 -12.32 -23.30 22.20
CA LYS A 967 -12.35 -24.65 22.78
C LYS A 967 -12.33 -25.75 21.73
N ASN A 968 -11.75 -26.89 22.09
CA ASN A 968 -11.77 -28.11 21.28
C ASN A 968 -13.07 -28.91 21.47
N GLU A 969 -14.20 -28.31 21.09
CA GLU A 969 -15.54 -28.91 21.10
C GLU A 969 -16.13 -28.78 19.69
N THR A 970 -16.79 -29.81 19.16
CA THR A 970 -17.48 -29.74 17.86
C THR A 970 -18.70 -28.82 17.99
N LEU A 971 -18.78 -27.79 17.14
CA LEU A 971 -19.81 -26.75 17.19
C LEU A 971 -20.51 -26.65 15.84
N ASP A 972 -21.78 -26.28 15.87
CA ASP A 972 -22.52 -25.80 14.70
C ASP A 972 -23.27 -24.51 15.08
N THR A 973 -24.24 -24.09 14.28
CA THR A 973 -25.03 -22.87 14.46
C THR A 973 -26.52 -23.18 14.58
N ARG A 974 -27.22 -22.38 15.39
CA ARG A 974 -28.68 -22.35 15.44
C ARG A 974 -29.19 -21.00 15.01
N ILE A 975 -30.22 -20.99 14.17
CA ILE A 975 -30.83 -19.76 13.66
C ILE A 975 -32.30 -19.72 14.03
N ARG A 976 -32.78 -18.55 14.46
CA ARG A 976 -34.20 -18.28 14.67
C ARG A 976 -34.57 -16.87 14.27
N ASN A 977 -35.87 -16.57 14.31
CA ASN A 977 -36.41 -15.23 14.09
C ASN A 977 -35.92 -14.55 12.80
N LYS A 978 -35.59 -15.34 11.77
CA LYS A 978 -35.19 -14.83 10.46
C LYS A 978 -36.34 -14.05 9.85
N LYS A 979 -36.15 -12.75 9.67
CA LYS A 979 -37.13 -11.79 9.17
C LYS A 979 -36.43 -10.76 8.30
N THR A 980 -37.21 -9.85 7.72
CA THR A 980 -36.65 -8.73 6.94
C THR A 980 -35.53 -8.02 7.70
N GLY A 981 -34.37 -7.98 7.06
CA GLY A 981 -33.15 -7.32 7.51
C GLY A 981 -32.44 -7.87 8.75
N THR A 982 -32.92 -8.95 9.37
CA THR A 982 -32.31 -9.47 10.61
C THR A 982 -32.57 -10.95 10.81
N PHE A 983 -31.62 -11.64 11.45
CA PHE A 983 -31.80 -12.99 12.00
C PHE A 983 -31.14 -13.07 13.37
N GLU A 984 -31.54 -14.06 14.17
CA GLU A 984 -30.87 -14.39 15.42
C GLU A 984 -30.06 -15.68 15.25
N ILE A 985 -28.83 -15.70 15.74
CA ILE A 985 -27.91 -16.85 15.64
C ILE A 985 -27.28 -17.15 17.00
N SER A 986 -27.10 -18.43 17.31
CA SER A 986 -26.35 -18.91 18.48
C SER A 986 -25.40 -20.04 18.09
N LEU A 987 -24.48 -20.38 18.98
CA LEU A 987 -23.72 -21.63 18.86
C LEU A 987 -24.62 -22.83 19.18
N MET A 988 -24.37 -23.93 18.48
CA MET A 988 -24.97 -25.23 18.74
C MET A 988 -23.92 -26.16 19.33
N VAL A 989 -24.17 -26.61 20.55
CA VAL A 989 -23.41 -27.66 21.23
C VAL A 989 -24.25 -28.91 21.39
N GLN A 990 -23.59 -30.05 21.60
CA GLN A 990 -24.26 -31.28 22.02
C GLN A 990 -25.08 -31.06 23.31
N GLU A 991 -26.24 -31.69 23.40
CA GLU A 991 -27.21 -31.52 24.47
C GLU A 991 -26.61 -31.83 25.84
N ALA A 992 -25.82 -32.90 25.96
CA ALA A 992 -25.12 -33.28 27.18
C ALA A 992 -24.13 -32.20 27.70
N ASN A 993 -23.73 -31.24 26.85
CA ASN A 993 -22.84 -30.15 27.22
C ASN A 993 -23.59 -28.88 27.62
N ARG A 994 -24.92 -28.80 27.49
CA ARG A 994 -25.72 -27.59 27.72
C ARG A 994 -25.65 -27.02 29.14
N ASN A 995 -25.18 -27.78 30.14
CA ASN A 995 -25.16 -27.37 31.55
C ASN A 995 -23.76 -27.52 32.19
N LYS A 996 -22.68 -27.35 31.42
CA LYS A 996 -21.31 -27.47 31.95
C LYS A 996 -20.87 -26.28 32.79
N GLY A 997 -21.51 -25.11 32.64
CA GLY A 997 -21.09 -23.86 33.30
C GLY A 997 -19.72 -23.35 32.84
N ASP A 998 -19.34 -23.72 31.61
CA ASP A 998 -18.16 -23.25 30.90
C ASP A 998 -18.61 -22.23 29.83
N ASN A 999 -17.73 -21.30 29.48
CA ASN A 999 -17.96 -20.34 28.39
C ASN A 999 -17.17 -20.78 27.14
N ILE A 1000 -17.86 -20.83 25.99
CA ILE A 1000 -17.29 -21.10 24.66
C ILE A 1000 -17.50 -19.90 23.75
N GLN A 1001 -16.45 -19.51 23.03
CA GLN A 1001 -16.47 -18.44 22.03
C GLN A 1001 -16.08 -18.98 20.65
N ALA A 1002 -16.75 -18.50 19.61
CA ALA A 1002 -16.44 -18.84 18.24
C ALA A 1002 -16.75 -17.72 17.25
N ILE A 1003 -15.97 -17.66 16.16
CA ILE A 1003 -16.25 -16.81 15.02
C ILE A 1003 -17.12 -17.58 14.04
N VAL A 1004 -18.25 -16.98 13.68
CA VAL A 1004 -19.23 -17.55 12.77
C VAL A 1004 -19.39 -16.63 11.57
N GLY A 1005 -19.03 -17.12 10.38
CA GLY A 1005 -19.36 -16.43 9.13
C GLY A 1005 -20.81 -16.65 8.76
N TYR A 1006 -21.40 -15.67 8.07
CA TYR A 1006 -22.74 -15.75 7.51
C TYR A 1006 -22.77 -15.20 6.09
N MET A 1007 -23.61 -15.81 5.24
CA MET A 1007 -23.91 -15.35 3.89
C MET A 1007 -25.42 -15.21 3.72
N ALA A 1008 -25.88 -13.99 3.44
CA ALA A 1008 -27.27 -13.70 3.13
C ALA A 1008 -27.40 -13.38 1.63
N VAL A 1009 -28.14 -14.21 0.89
CA VAL A 1009 -28.38 -14.03 -0.55
C VAL A 1009 -29.79 -13.51 -0.76
N GLY A 1010 -29.90 -12.29 -1.29
CA GLY A 1010 -31.18 -11.64 -1.56
C GLY A 1010 -32.07 -12.49 -2.44
N LYS A 1011 -33.37 -12.46 -2.14
CA LYS A 1011 -34.42 -13.04 -2.99
C LYS A 1011 -35.07 -11.93 -3.82
N PRO A 1012 -35.60 -12.25 -5.01
CA PRO A 1012 -36.44 -11.30 -5.72
C PRO A 1012 -37.62 -10.88 -4.83
N ALA A 1013 -38.01 -9.61 -4.89
CA ALA A 1013 -39.12 -9.12 -4.08
C ALA A 1013 -40.43 -9.80 -4.52
N VAL A 1014 -41.21 -10.29 -3.55
CA VAL A 1014 -42.55 -10.81 -3.83
C VAL A 1014 -43.48 -9.64 -4.12
N LYS A 1015 -44.03 -9.58 -5.33
CA LYS A 1015 -45.03 -8.59 -5.74
C LYS A 1015 -46.38 -9.24 -5.96
N SER A 1016 -47.42 -8.71 -5.32
CA SER A 1016 -48.82 -9.09 -5.57
C SER A 1016 -49.58 -7.98 -6.27
N LEU A 1017 -50.38 -8.35 -7.27
CA LEU A 1017 -51.33 -7.51 -8.00
C LEU A 1017 -52.73 -8.14 -7.92
N LYS A 1018 -53.76 -7.32 -7.74
CA LYS A 1018 -55.15 -7.77 -7.95
C LYS A 1018 -55.51 -7.51 -9.40
N VAL A 1019 -55.82 -8.56 -10.15
CA VAL A 1019 -56.08 -8.47 -11.59
C VAL A 1019 -57.34 -9.23 -11.97
N ALA A 1020 -57.90 -8.89 -13.13
CA ALA A 1020 -58.80 -9.77 -13.88
C ALA A 1020 -58.20 -10.05 -15.27
N LEU A 1021 -58.25 -11.30 -15.72
CA LEU A 1021 -57.61 -11.72 -16.97
C LEU A 1021 -58.66 -11.97 -18.05
N LYS A 1022 -58.64 -11.18 -19.13
CA LYS A 1022 -59.65 -11.24 -20.20
C LYS A 1022 -59.13 -12.01 -21.42
N GLY A 1023 -59.73 -13.16 -21.73
CA GLY A 1023 -59.37 -13.95 -22.92
C GLY A 1023 -59.89 -13.34 -24.23
N ALA A 1024 -59.41 -13.86 -25.37
CA ALA A 1024 -59.71 -13.33 -26.72
C ALA A 1024 -61.20 -13.27 -27.11
N HIS A 1025 -62.07 -14.11 -26.54
CA HIS A 1025 -63.54 -14.01 -26.72
C HIS A 1025 -64.18 -12.89 -25.89
N GLY A 1026 -63.40 -12.11 -25.16
CA GLY A 1026 -63.85 -10.97 -24.35
C GLY A 1026 -64.54 -11.36 -23.03
N LYS A 1027 -64.22 -12.52 -22.46
CA LYS A 1027 -64.71 -12.98 -21.15
C LYS A 1027 -63.53 -13.18 -20.20
N TYR A 1028 -63.79 -13.16 -18.89
CA TYR A 1028 -62.76 -13.21 -17.86
C TYR A 1028 -62.53 -14.61 -17.31
N LEU A 1029 -61.27 -14.93 -17.03
CA LEU A 1029 -60.85 -16.10 -16.26
C LEU A 1029 -61.34 -15.97 -14.82
N GLY A 1030 -61.88 -17.05 -14.26
CA GLY A 1030 -62.37 -17.08 -12.89
C GLY A 1030 -62.64 -18.50 -12.39
N ALA A 1031 -62.98 -18.62 -11.12
CA ALA A 1031 -63.33 -19.87 -10.46
C ALA A 1031 -64.65 -19.70 -9.70
N GLU A 1032 -65.64 -20.57 -9.95
CA GLU A 1032 -66.90 -20.50 -9.22
C GLU A 1032 -66.65 -20.66 -7.72
N GLY A 1033 -67.33 -19.84 -6.91
CA GLY A 1033 -67.17 -19.89 -5.45
C GLY A 1033 -65.80 -19.47 -4.93
N ASN A 1034 -64.93 -18.88 -5.76
CA ASN A 1034 -63.50 -18.63 -5.47
C ASN A 1034 -62.66 -19.91 -5.29
N GLY A 1035 -63.08 -21.02 -5.90
CA GLY A 1035 -62.36 -22.28 -5.82
C GLY A 1035 -62.71 -23.12 -4.58
N GLY A 1036 -61.91 -24.16 -4.34
CA GLY A 1036 -62.16 -25.17 -3.31
C GLY A 1036 -61.99 -26.59 -3.86
N TYR A 1037 -62.08 -27.60 -2.99
CA TYR A 1037 -61.78 -28.99 -3.35
C TYR A 1037 -62.53 -29.47 -4.61
N GLY A 1038 -61.78 -29.79 -5.68
CA GLY A 1038 -62.31 -30.29 -6.94
C GLY A 1038 -62.85 -29.23 -7.91
N GLU A 1039 -62.67 -27.95 -7.61
CA GLU A 1039 -63.09 -26.86 -8.49
C GLU A 1039 -62.08 -26.59 -9.60
N THR A 1040 -62.59 -26.22 -10.77
CA THR A 1040 -61.79 -25.94 -11.98
C THR A 1040 -62.05 -24.53 -12.52
N ALA A 1041 -61.02 -23.94 -13.11
CA ALA A 1041 -61.11 -22.61 -13.69
C ALA A 1041 -62.03 -22.59 -14.92
N ASN A 1042 -62.67 -21.45 -15.15
CA ASN A 1042 -63.50 -21.18 -16.32
C ASN A 1042 -63.23 -19.77 -16.88
N ALA A 1043 -63.71 -19.51 -18.09
CA ALA A 1043 -63.52 -18.24 -18.79
C ALA A 1043 -64.84 -17.72 -19.42
N LYS A 1044 -65.94 -17.74 -18.67
CA LYS A 1044 -67.30 -17.48 -19.21
C LYS A 1044 -67.92 -16.13 -18.82
N ALA A 1045 -67.35 -15.43 -17.84
CA ALA A 1045 -67.93 -14.23 -17.25
C ALA A 1045 -67.77 -12.97 -18.14
N SER A 1046 -68.82 -12.16 -18.24
CA SER A 1046 -68.80 -10.92 -19.05
C SER A 1046 -68.52 -9.65 -18.23
N ALA A 1047 -68.48 -9.77 -16.90
CA ALA A 1047 -68.23 -8.71 -15.94
C ALA A 1047 -67.25 -9.24 -14.89
N ILE A 1048 -66.52 -8.33 -14.24
CA ILE A 1048 -65.55 -8.66 -13.19
C ILE A 1048 -66.30 -8.71 -11.86
N GLY A 1049 -66.31 -9.88 -11.20
CA GLY A 1049 -66.80 -10.06 -9.84
C GLY A 1049 -65.71 -10.67 -8.93
N SER A 1050 -66.11 -11.17 -7.76
CA SER A 1050 -65.18 -11.83 -6.83
C SER A 1050 -64.50 -13.06 -7.43
N TYR A 1051 -65.23 -13.82 -8.25
CA TYR A 1051 -64.77 -15.07 -8.89
C TYR A 1051 -63.75 -14.84 -10.01
N GLU A 1052 -63.79 -13.67 -10.63
CA GLU A 1052 -62.87 -13.26 -11.71
C GLU A 1052 -61.73 -12.38 -11.18
N THR A 1053 -61.70 -12.10 -9.87
CA THR A 1053 -60.62 -11.36 -9.22
C THR A 1053 -59.54 -12.33 -8.79
N ILE A 1054 -58.34 -12.15 -9.34
CA ILE A 1054 -57.18 -13.02 -9.14
C ILE A 1054 -56.09 -12.20 -8.44
N ILE A 1055 -55.50 -12.78 -7.39
CA ILE A 1055 -54.28 -12.26 -6.78
C ILE A 1055 -53.13 -12.89 -7.56
N LEU A 1056 -52.57 -12.14 -8.50
CA LEU A 1056 -51.38 -12.52 -9.24
C LEU A 1056 -50.16 -12.11 -8.43
N THR A 1057 -49.40 -13.09 -7.95
CA THR A 1057 -48.20 -12.83 -7.15
C THR A 1057 -47.00 -13.44 -7.84
N GLY A 1058 -45.85 -12.78 -7.81
CA GLY A 1058 -44.64 -13.34 -8.37
C GLY A 1058 -43.37 -12.78 -7.75
N ASN A 1059 -42.28 -13.47 -8.03
CA ASN A 1059 -40.93 -13.06 -7.66
C ASN A 1059 -40.39 -12.17 -8.78
N SER A 1060 -40.20 -10.88 -8.50
CA SER A 1060 -39.61 -9.97 -9.47
C SER A 1060 -38.25 -9.45 -9.03
N ILE A 1061 -37.32 -9.44 -9.97
CA ILE A 1061 -36.00 -8.82 -9.80
C ILE A 1061 -36.07 -7.29 -9.89
N VAL A 1062 -37.16 -6.74 -10.45
CA VAL A 1062 -37.40 -5.29 -10.48
C VAL A 1062 -38.21 -4.90 -9.26
N GLN A 1063 -37.62 -4.03 -8.42
CA GLN A 1063 -38.26 -3.60 -7.19
C GLN A 1063 -39.57 -2.86 -7.48
N GLY A 1064 -40.70 -3.47 -7.12
CA GLY A 1064 -42.01 -2.81 -7.07
C GLY A 1064 -43.02 -3.21 -8.15
N CYS A 1065 -42.68 -4.05 -9.14
CA CYS A 1065 -43.60 -4.51 -10.19
C CYS A 1065 -43.32 -5.96 -10.65
N LEU A 1066 -44.16 -6.51 -11.53
CA LEU A 1066 -43.92 -7.80 -12.21
C LEU A 1066 -43.50 -7.51 -13.66
N ILE A 1067 -42.56 -8.25 -14.22
CA ILE A 1067 -42.11 -8.12 -15.62
C ILE A 1067 -42.22 -9.46 -16.37
N SER A 1068 -42.08 -9.40 -17.70
CA SER A 1068 -42.03 -10.62 -18.52
C SER A 1068 -40.86 -11.51 -18.09
N GLY A 1069 -41.11 -12.81 -17.94
CA GLY A 1069 -40.15 -13.81 -17.48
C GLY A 1069 -40.28 -14.20 -16.01
N ASP A 1070 -40.94 -13.36 -15.19
CA ASP A 1070 -41.11 -13.61 -13.75
C ASP A 1070 -41.88 -14.91 -13.48
N GLU A 1071 -41.48 -15.62 -12.42
CA GLU A 1071 -42.26 -16.72 -11.88
C GLU A 1071 -43.42 -16.15 -11.05
N VAL A 1072 -44.64 -16.48 -11.49
CA VAL A 1072 -45.89 -16.01 -10.91
C VAL A 1072 -46.79 -17.18 -10.53
N TRP A 1073 -47.69 -16.94 -9.59
CA TRP A 1073 -48.77 -17.84 -9.24
C TRP A 1073 -50.06 -17.04 -9.08
N LEU A 1074 -51.16 -17.72 -9.32
CA LEU A 1074 -52.49 -17.14 -9.28
C LEU A 1074 -53.19 -17.71 -8.06
N GLN A 1075 -53.80 -16.83 -7.28
CA GLN A 1075 -54.60 -17.21 -6.13
C GLN A 1075 -55.98 -16.57 -6.23
N SER A 1076 -57.03 -17.32 -5.87
CA SER A 1076 -58.36 -16.76 -5.70
C SER A 1076 -58.41 -15.85 -4.47
N THR A 1077 -59.46 -15.04 -4.35
CA THR A 1077 -59.64 -14.15 -3.19
C THR A 1077 -59.87 -14.90 -1.86
N GLU A 1078 -60.12 -16.21 -1.89
CA GLU A 1078 -60.24 -17.09 -0.71
C GLU A 1078 -58.97 -17.93 -0.45
N GLY A 1079 -57.88 -17.68 -1.18
CA GLY A 1079 -56.58 -18.29 -0.89
C GLY A 1079 -56.26 -19.59 -1.65
N TYR A 1080 -57.12 -20.03 -2.57
CA TYR A 1080 -56.85 -21.24 -3.37
C TYR A 1080 -55.99 -20.94 -4.59
N TYR A 1081 -54.93 -21.72 -4.79
CA TYR A 1081 -54.01 -21.57 -5.92
C TYR A 1081 -54.55 -22.25 -7.18
N TYR A 1082 -54.31 -21.62 -8.32
CA TYR A 1082 -54.53 -22.22 -9.64
C TYR A 1082 -53.41 -23.21 -9.94
N SER A 1083 -53.73 -24.42 -10.39
CA SER A 1083 -52.79 -25.52 -10.54
C SER A 1083 -52.95 -26.20 -11.90
N ALA A 1084 -51.88 -26.26 -12.69
CA ALA A 1084 -51.84 -26.95 -13.97
C ALA A 1084 -51.70 -28.46 -13.74
N GLN A 1085 -52.76 -29.22 -14.01
CA GLN A 1085 -52.73 -30.67 -13.84
C GLN A 1085 -52.06 -31.36 -15.02
N GLN A 1086 -51.48 -32.54 -14.77
CA GLN A 1086 -50.96 -33.41 -15.84
C GLN A 1086 -52.04 -33.80 -16.89
N SER A 1087 -53.31 -33.85 -16.49
CA SER A 1087 -54.46 -34.08 -17.38
C SER A 1087 -54.71 -32.94 -18.38
N GLY A 1088 -54.10 -31.78 -18.14
CA GLY A 1088 -54.34 -30.54 -18.87
C GLY A 1088 -55.45 -29.66 -18.28
N ALA A 1089 -56.08 -30.07 -17.17
CA ALA A 1089 -57.02 -29.23 -16.43
C ALA A 1089 -56.30 -28.09 -15.70
N LEU A 1090 -57.00 -26.98 -15.48
CA LEU A 1090 -56.55 -25.88 -14.62
C LEU A 1090 -57.46 -25.85 -13.39
N ASP A 1091 -56.98 -26.41 -12.30
CA ASP A 1091 -57.75 -26.56 -11.05
C ASP A 1091 -57.53 -25.35 -10.14
N VAL A 1092 -58.47 -25.05 -9.24
CA VAL A 1092 -58.37 -23.94 -8.28
C VAL A 1092 -58.74 -24.44 -6.88
N ASP A 1093 -57.95 -25.38 -6.37
CA ASP A 1093 -58.27 -26.16 -5.17
C ASP A 1093 -57.09 -26.35 -4.20
N ARG A 1094 -55.91 -25.83 -4.53
CA ARG A 1094 -54.67 -26.05 -3.77
C ARG A 1094 -54.51 -25.00 -2.67
N THR A 1095 -54.08 -25.41 -1.48
CA THR A 1095 -53.86 -24.53 -0.32
C THR A 1095 -52.38 -24.16 -0.12
N ALA A 1096 -51.49 -24.72 -0.95
CA ALA A 1096 -50.06 -24.46 -0.93
C ALA A 1096 -49.55 -24.40 -2.37
N ARG A 1097 -48.44 -23.69 -2.56
CA ARG A 1097 -47.80 -23.48 -3.85
C ARG A 1097 -46.62 -24.44 -4.02
N TYR A 1098 -46.63 -25.18 -5.12
CA TYR A 1098 -45.50 -25.98 -5.60
C TYR A 1098 -45.30 -25.74 -7.11
N SER A 1099 -44.66 -26.68 -7.81
CA SER A 1099 -44.33 -26.56 -9.23
C SER A 1099 -45.55 -26.58 -10.17
N TRP A 1100 -46.71 -27.04 -9.72
CA TRP A 1100 -47.93 -27.11 -10.53
C TRP A 1100 -48.71 -25.79 -10.48
N GLU A 1101 -48.56 -25.04 -9.39
CA GLU A 1101 -49.20 -23.74 -9.15
C GLU A 1101 -48.35 -22.55 -9.64
N THR A 1102 -47.13 -22.84 -10.12
CA THR A 1102 -46.17 -21.82 -10.57
C THR A 1102 -46.14 -21.74 -12.10
N PHE A 1103 -46.15 -20.52 -12.62
CA PHE A 1103 -46.19 -20.20 -14.05
C PHE A 1103 -45.14 -19.13 -14.38
N LYS A 1104 -44.58 -19.14 -15.59
CA LYS A 1104 -43.84 -18.00 -16.13
C LYS A 1104 -44.80 -17.01 -16.76
N LEU A 1105 -44.68 -15.74 -16.37
CA LEU A 1105 -45.35 -14.61 -16.99
C LEU A 1105 -44.65 -14.29 -18.32
N ILE A 1106 -45.41 -14.12 -19.40
CA ILE A 1106 -44.87 -13.67 -20.69
C ILE A 1106 -45.72 -12.51 -21.14
N ASN A 1107 -45.16 -11.31 -21.16
CA ASN A 1107 -45.83 -10.11 -21.67
C ASN A 1107 -45.51 -9.94 -23.17
N HIS A 1108 -46.56 -9.87 -23.99
CA HIS A 1108 -46.48 -9.70 -25.44
C HIS A 1108 -46.61 -8.23 -25.86
N THR A 1109 -46.99 -7.35 -24.94
CA THR A 1109 -47.12 -5.91 -25.18
C THR A 1109 -45.79 -5.21 -24.95
N ASP A 1110 -45.15 -5.46 -23.81
CA ASP A 1110 -43.81 -4.98 -23.46
C ASP A 1110 -43.10 -6.05 -22.62
N ASP A 1111 -41.98 -6.57 -23.10
CA ASP A 1111 -41.23 -7.62 -22.42
C ASP A 1111 -40.16 -7.09 -21.45
N THR A 1112 -40.04 -5.76 -21.30
CA THR A 1112 -39.03 -5.10 -20.48
C THR A 1112 -39.61 -4.23 -19.35
N ASP A 1113 -40.80 -3.66 -19.54
CA ASP A 1113 -41.43 -2.77 -18.56
C ASP A 1113 -42.36 -3.53 -17.58
N CYS A 1114 -42.70 -2.86 -16.48
CA CYS A 1114 -43.64 -3.34 -15.48
C CYS A 1114 -44.99 -3.69 -16.10
N LEU A 1115 -45.60 -4.79 -15.65
CA LEU A 1115 -46.93 -5.23 -16.06
C LEU A 1115 -47.99 -4.18 -15.73
N GLN A 1116 -48.74 -3.74 -16.74
CA GLN A 1116 -49.74 -2.68 -16.62
C GLN A 1116 -51.15 -3.12 -17.03
N HIS A 1117 -52.13 -2.28 -16.72
CA HIS A 1117 -53.47 -2.39 -17.27
C HIS A 1117 -53.44 -2.31 -18.80
N GLY A 1118 -54.00 -3.31 -19.47
CA GLY A 1118 -54.09 -3.39 -20.92
C GLY A 1118 -53.05 -4.31 -21.58
N ASP A 1119 -52.05 -4.77 -20.84
CA ASP A 1119 -51.02 -5.67 -21.36
C ASP A 1119 -51.59 -7.03 -21.75
N GLU A 1120 -51.08 -7.57 -22.86
CA GLU A 1120 -51.43 -8.89 -23.36
C GLU A 1120 -50.42 -9.92 -22.88
N ILE A 1121 -50.82 -10.82 -21.99
CA ILE A 1121 -49.93 -11.79 -21.34
C ILE A 1121 -50.27 -13.25 -21.65
N SER A 1122 -49.29 -14.14 -21.50
CA SER A 1122 -49.46 -15.58 -21.38
C SER A 1122 -48.87 -16.09 -20.07
N LEU A 1123 -49.43 -17.21 -19.57
CA LEU A 1123 -48.99 -17.86 -18.34
C LEU A 1123 -48.60 -19.31 -18.65
N PHE A 1124 -47.33 -19.64 -18.46
CA PHE A 1124 -46.74 -20.92 -18.87
C PHE A 1124 -46.26 -21.74 -17.68
N ASN A 1125 -46.85 -22.91 -17.45
CA ASN A 1125 -46.35 -23.84 -16.44
C ASN A 1125 -45.16 -24.62 -17.01
N THR A 1126 -43.99 -24.48 -16.39
CA THR A 1126 -42.73 -25.11 -16.81
C THR A 1126 -42.69 -26.61 -16.49
N GLN A 1127 -43.34 -27.04 -15.41
CA GLN A 1127 -43.37 -28.45 -14.98
C GLN A 1127 -43.99 -29.37 -16.04
N HIS A 1128 -45.08 -28.93 -16.67
CA HIS A 1128 -45.77 -29.71 -17.71
C HIS A 1128 -45.59 -29.12 -19.11
N GLY A 1129 -44.95 -27.96 -19.22
CA GLY A 1129 -44.71 -27.25 -20.47
C GLY A 1129 -46.01 -26.86 -21.17
N ASN A 1130 -46.98 -26.31 -20.43
CA ASN A 1130 -48.30 -25.95 -20.96
C ASN A 1130 -48.69 -24.49 -20.62
N TYR A 1131 -49.36 -23.82 -21.56
CA TYR A 1131 -49.99 -22.51 -21.36
C TYR A 1131 -51.42 -22.64 -20.83
N ILE A 1132 -51.81 -21.68 -19.99
CA ILE A 1132 -53.22 -21.45 -19.67
C ILE A 1132 -53.96 -20.97 -20.93
N VAL A 1133 -55.15 -21.50 -21.17
CA VAL A 1133 -56.00 -21.19 -22.31
C VAL A 1133 -57.43 -20.88 -21.88
N ALA A 1134 -58.02 -19.86 -22.50
CA ALA A 1134 -59.45 -19.58 -22.42
C ALA A 1134 -60.14 -20.02 -23.72
N GLU A 1135 -60.95 -21.07 -23.64
CA GLU A 1135 -61.59 -21.69 -24.80
C GLU A 1135 -62.84 -20.92 -25.23
N GLN A 1136 -63.18 -20.99 -26.52
CA GLN A 1136 -64.37 -20.32 -27.09
C GLN A 1136 -65.69 -20.74 -26.40
N ASP A 1137 -65.76 -21.94 -25.84
CA ASP A 1137 -66.93 -22.47 -25.12
C ASP A 1137 -66.99 -22.04 -23.65
N GLY A 1138 -66.05 -21.21 -23.18
CA GLY A 1138 -66.00 -20.66 -21.83
C GLY A 1138 -65.28 -21.54 -20.81
N ARG A 1139 -64.62 -22.63 -21.22
CA ARG A 1139 -63.73 -23.42 -20.35
C ARG A 1139 -62.34 -22.79 -20.26
N ALA A 1140 -61.64 -23.01 -19.15
CA ALA A 1140 -60.22 -22.71 -19.03
C ALA A 1140 -59.43 -24.00 -18.79
N ASN A 1141 -58.25 -24.13 -19.38
CA ASN A 1141 -57.39 -25.32 -19.26
C ASN A 1141 -55.91 -24.88 -19.19
N ALA A 1142 -55.02 -25.83 -18.89
CA ALA A 1142 -53.57 -25.66 -18.96
C ALA A 1142 -52.95 -26.78 -19.82
N ASN A 1143 -53.29 -26.81 -21.11
CA ASN A 1143 -53.00 -27.94 -22.02
C ASN A 1143 -52.37 -27.56 -23.37
N ARG A 1144 -51.96 -26.30 -23.56
CA ARG A 1144 -51.47 -25.80 -24.84
C ARG A 1144 -49.95 -25.75 -24.88
N LYS A 1145 -49.34 -26.20 -25.98
CA LYS A 1145 -47.86 -26.23 -26.16
C LYS A 1145 -47.28 -25.00 -26.86
N ALA A 1146 -48.12 -24.20 -27.51
CA ALA A 1146 -47.72 -23.03 -28.28
C ALA A 1146 -48.71 -21.88 -28.05
N VAL A 1147 -48.23 -20.65 -28.18
CA VAL A 1147 -49.04 -19.43 -28.00
C VAL A 1147 -49.76 -19.07 -29.29
N GLY A 1148 -51.08 -19.00 -29.25
CA GLY A 1148 -51.96 -18.35 -30.21
C GLY A 1148 -52.88 -17.35 -29.50
N SER A 1149 -53.97 -16.94 -30.15
CA SER A 1149 -54.88 -15.93 -29.57
C SER A 1149 -55.60 -16.39 -28.30
N TRP A 1150 -55.79 -17.68 -28.08
CA TRP A 1150 -56.57 -18.21 -26.95
C TRP A 1150 -55.73 -18.41 -25.67
N GLU A 1151 -54.41 -18.43 -25.81
CA GLU A 1151 -53.42 -18.53 -24.73
C GLU A 1151 -52.97 -17.14 -24.23
N LYS A 1152 -53.61 -16.08 -24.73
CA LYS A 1152 -53.34 -14.69 -24.38
C LYS A 1152 -54.49 -14.06 -23.62
N PHE A 1153 -54.15 -13.27 -22.62
CA PHE A 1153 -55.08 -12.56 -21.74
C PHE A 1153 -54.72 -11.09 -21.67
N ILE A 1154 -55.72 -10.22 -21.78
CA ILE A 1154 -55.54 -8.80 -21.48
C ILE A 1154 -55.66 -8.63 -19.96
N VAL A 1155 -54.65 -7.99 -19.35
CA VAL A 1155 -54.61 -7.70 -17.92
C VAL A 1155 -55.47 -6.50 -17.60
N ASN A 1156 -56.44 -6.68 -16.71
CA ASN A 1156 -57.15 -5.58 -16.08
C ASN A 1156 -56.64 -5.44 -14.65
N ASP A 1157 -55.79 -4.44 -14.41
CA ASP A 1157 -55.38 -4.08 -13.04
C ASP A 1157 -56.58 -3.54 -12.23
N LEU A 1158 -56.74 -4.05 -11.01
CA LEU A 1158 -57.81 -3.71 -10.06
C LEU A 1158 -57.27 -2.99 -8.82
N SER A 1159 -56.00 -2.57 -8.82
CA SER A 1159 -55.33 -1.92 -7.68
C SER A 1159 -55.92 -0.56 -7.27
N ASP A 1160 -56.69 0.08 -8.15
CA ASP A 1160 -57.29 1.42 -7.95
C ASP A 1160 -58.82 1.43 -7.73
N ASN A 1161 -59.45 0.28 -7.41
CA ASN A 1161 -60.90 0.19 -7.12
C ASN A 1161 -61.23 -0.35 -5.72
#